data_AF-G4YFS3-F1
#
_entry.id   AF-G4YFS3-F1
#
_cell.length_a   1.000
_cell.length_b   1.000
_cell.length_c   1.000
_cell.angle_alpha   90.00
_cell.angle_beta   90.00
_cell.angle_gamma   90.00
#
_symmetry.space_group_name_H-M   'P 1'
#
loop_
_entity.id
_entity.type
_entity.pdbx_description
1 polymer ?
#
loop_
_entity_poly.entity_id
_entity_poly.type
_entity_poly.pdbx_seq_one_letter_code
_entity_poly.pdbx_strand_id
1 'polypeptide(L)'
;MEEFASPEALPERAFFPKAYLQQYRRQLNELINRMERLVEEEDNLETDSDAAELEWNGAQLAALPGQTVWHNLRALRDCRVLLEDAAAQFTLKIRESAELVAAEPQLLALERTPSSSSMPVSEYSSDDALEEEEADDALDEFQDVEPVRGRKAAVALNNDVTARVQSALRDEDEFERFKANALQFGMGNESAERFYAYLAQHIPAPVLDSIVVDFARLLPQAALRMPLLKEHYQHMKNELARPSMAHFRNKSYSMAITSRSSTSSSIDEAGSSDEEDEEYPSTIRLRTFNHLVFVIHGIGQHIDFRDGEFKSWNGETGVEGGNHAFRDMFRSMLETTFQDIPLALEMQSIEWHEDLHEPTGVDNIFDLISPEGASAIREFNKETFMDVLYYLSPRYGQLIVDSVTQQLNDKYRVFMNEHPGWDGKVSIFAHSLGSMISYDILTHKPGEVASNGVRFPGLEFEIDNFFGVGSPVGVMILARGDLNIDDGEFTPGIKIPTCRRYFNVYHPIDPIAYRIEPLIKQEMHDKEPVQLMQYSAVKEHTFGQLQEAWEGLNGPVHGFQYRHDYVLRRRKREQGMMEVAFAAASHSSYWMSDDVVLFTLMQLCQPVVDTLHRYMSARVPLPKLMRSIVELTPHTKVLLSATALVRDRCTGLSREQIVLIDKDRLYFLSRLSEVACRCKWRIKLTATTKAVYGEDSFMMNIIPSEAAAAEPGAPPTSNNAMQPEVHVFKAPSTPVRNAWMKAINQAIAKIGSSVAEESCDAFPRDTANLVDLPTGKSMDYFNAIKAGFLKEKTANGWYDSWNDRWLVLQEDHLSCYENSPKLDFVGQFPLHRTKAFCFEREYLIRVVARRGAACEMRVQNQESFNRWVEVFERIPSVEIFRHEDLLENSPKAAKSGEWLQTKIEGHQIKLDENDQEYVAFVIQVASSAAGTSIVQRRYSEFAKLHRQLRKMFQHEQIPALPGTRMWNKFEPTYLKQKAIGLHGYLNEVCKRCANTRAQPILLEFLELAPPTPSEKEPKKSPKEEKTDKN
;
A
#
# COMPACT_ATOMS: atom_id res chain seq x y z
N MET A 1 29.93 45.32 14.35
CA MET A 1 28.52 44.93 14.12
C MET A 1 27.73 44.94 15.44
N GLU A 2 28.01 45.86 16.37
CA GLU A 2 27.32 45.92 17.68
C GLU A 2 26.55 47.24 17.88
N GLU A 3 26.20 47.94 16.80
CA GLU A 3 25.57 49.26 16.89
C GLU A 3 24.03 49.21 16.85
N PHE A 4 23.44 48.08 16.44
CA PHE A 4 21.99 47.80 16.46
C PHE A 4 21.72 46.48 17.20
N ALA A 5 22.11 46.42 18.47
CA ALA A 5 22.03 45.20 19.28
C ALA A 5 20.62 44.90 19.82
N SER A 6 19.66 45.82 19.68
CA SER A 6 18.26 45.61 20.04
C SER A 6 17.30 46.27 19.03
N PRO A 7 16.06 45.77 18.90
CA PRO A 7 15.05 46.34 18.01
C PRO A 7 14.74 47.81 18.30
N GLU A 8 14.85 48.27 19.56
CA GLU A 8 14.56 49.66 19.92
C GLU A 8 15.62 50.65 19.42
N ALA A 9 16.79 50.18 19.00
CA ALA A 9 17.85 51.02 18.42
C ALA A 9 17.62 51.34 16.92
N LEU A 10 16.59 50.76 16.30
CA LEU A 10 16.25 50.97 14.89
C LEU A 10 15.17 52.06 14.73
N PRO A 11 15.19 52.83 13.63
CA PRO A 11 14.11 53.78 13.34
C PRO A 11 12.79 53.02 13.05
N GLU A 12 11.67 53.57 13.53
CA GLU A 12 10.31 53.01 13.39
C GLU A 12 9.94 52.73 11.91
N ARG A 13 10.53 53.48 10.97
CA ARG A 13 10.54 53.20 9.53
C ARG A 13 11.90 53.52 8.91
N ALA A 14 12.46 52.56 8.17
CA ALA A 14 13.67 52.75 7.36
C ALA A 14 13.31 52.81 5.87
N PHE A 15 13.91 53.76 5.16
CA PHE A 15 13.71 54.05 3.75
C PHE A 15 14.98 53.71 2.97
N PHE A 16 14.89 52.69 2.13
CA PHE A 16 16.00 52.24 1.30
C PHE A 16 15.77 52.63 -0.17
N PRO A 17 16.82 53.07 -0.90
CA PRO A 17 16.72 53.24 -2.35
C PRO A 17 16.32 51.92 -3.03
N LYS A 18 15.35 51.95 -3.95
CA LYS A 18 14.92 50.75 -4.70
C LYS A 18 16.07 50.03 -5.42
N ALA A 19 17.04 50.79 -5.93
CA ALA A 19 18.24 50.24 -6.56
C ALA A 19 19.11 49.44 -5.56
N TYR A 20 19.21 49.89 -4.32
CA TYR A 20 19.92 49.18 -3.26
C TYR A 20 19.21 47.88 -2.89
N LEU A 21 17.87 47.89 -2.73
CA LEU A 21 17.10 46.67 -2.44
C LEU A 21 17.25 45.62 -3.56
N GLN A 22 17.31 46.04 -4.82
CA GLN A 22 17.60 45.13 -5.94
C GLN A 22 19.00 44.54 -5.88
N GLN A 23 20.01 45.34 -5.49
CA GLN A 23 21.38 44.86 -5.31
C GLN A 23 21.49 43.90 -4.13
N TYR A 24 20.87 44.24 -3.00
CA TYR A 24 20.82 43.40 -1.80
C TYR A 24 20.16 42.05 -2.09
N ARG A 25 19.04 42.04 -2.83
CA ARG A 25 18.36 40.81 -3.26
C ARG A 25 19.24 39.95 -4.16
N ARG A 26 20.02 40.55 -5.06
CA ARG A 26 21.01 39.80 -5.88
C ARG A 26 22.13 39.20 -5.05
N GLN A 27 22.66 39.94 -4.06
CA GLN A 27 23.71 39.45 -3.18
C GLN A 27 23.22 38.28 -2.30
N LEU A 28 21.99 38.36 -1.78
CA LEU A 28 21.39 37.25 -1.03
C LEU A 28 21.14 36.02 -1.91
N ASN A 29 20.62 36.20 -3.14
CA ASN A 29 20.43 35.07 -4.05
C ASN A 29 21.76 34.40 -4.45
N GLU A 30 22.83 35.18 -4.63
CA GLU A 30 24.17 34.62 -4.89
C GLU A 30 24.70 33.84 -3.67
N LEU A 31 24.44 34.31 -2.45
CA LEU A 31 24.78 33.58 -1.22
C LEU A 31 24.01 32.26 -1.12
N ILE A 32 22.69 32.29 -1.37
CA ILE A 32 21.83 31.10 -1.36
C ILE A 32 22.31 30.08 -2.38
N ASN A 33 22.51 30.48 -3.64
CA ASN A 33 22.98 29.58 -4.70
C ASN A 33 24.34 28.92 -4.38
N ARG A 34 25.22 29.59 -3.64
CA ARG A 34 26.51 29.03 -3.21
C ARG A 34 26.39 28.07 -2.05
N MET A 35 25.45 28.33 -1.14
CA MET A 35 25.14 27.41 -0.04
C MET A 35 24.41 26.16 -0.55
N GLU A 36 23.50 26.31 -1.51
CA GLU A 36 22.81 25.18 -2.16
C GLU A 36 23.80 24.24 -2.86
N ARG A 37 24.78 24.77 -3.61
CA ARG A 37 25.84 23.92 -4.21
C ARG A 37 26.70 23.19 -3.18
N LEU A 38 26.96 23.81 -2.02
CA LEU A 38 27.69 23.16 -0.93
C LEU A 38 26.90 22.00 -0.33
N VAL A 39 25.57 22.12 -0.26
CA VAL A 39 24.66 21.06 0.21
C VAL A 39 24.52 19.95 -0.85
N GLU A 40 24.38 20.30 -2.13
CA GLU A 40 24.36 19.32 -3.22
C GLU A 40 25.68 18.53 -3.29
N GLU A 41 26.83 19.17 -3.05
CA GLU A 41 28.12 18.47 -2.96
C GLU A 41 28.23 17.57 -1.72
N GLU A 42 27.50 17.85 -0.62
CA GLU A 42 27.39 16.98 0.56
C GLU A 42 26.53 15.74 0.28
N ASP A 43 25.36 15.93 -0.34
CA ASP A 43 24.46 14.81 -0.70
C ASP A 43 25.15 13.83 -1.68
N ASN A 44 26.01 14.34 -2.57
CA ASN A 44 26.81 13.52 -3.48
C ASN A 44 27.94 12.73 -2.76
N LEU A 45 28.36 13.16 -1.57
CA LEU A 45 29.35 12.44 -0.75
C LEU A 45 28.72 11.26 0.00
N GLU A 46 27.41 11.30 0.29
CA GLU A 46 26.68 10.17 0.89
C GLU A 46 26.42 9.06 -0.14
N THR A 47 26.35 9.38 -1.44
CA THR A 47 26.07 8.40 -2.50
C THR A 47 27.28 7.64 -3.03
N ASP A 48 28.51 8.12 -2.79
CA ASP A 48 29.75 7.54 -3.33
C ASP A 48 30.51 6.66 -2.30
N SER A 49 29.80 6.13 -1.29
CA SER A 49 30.35 5.42 -0.13
C SER A 49 30.77 3.95 -0.41
N ASP A 50 31.46 3.70 -1.52
CA ASP A 50 32.17 2.42 -1.76
C ASP A 50 33.58 2.40 -1.10
N ALA A 51 33.89 3.40 -0.26
CA ALA A 51 35.16 3.49 0.46
C ALA A 51 35.12 2.68 1.78
N ALA A 52 36.01 1.70 1.88
CA ALA A 52 36.16 0.77 3.01
C ALA A 52 36.03 1.43 4.40
N GLU A 53 35.18 0.82 5.24
CA GLU A 53 34.86 1.24 6.61
C GLU A 53 36.12 1.37 7.49
N LEU A 54 36.50 2.62 7.80
CA LEU A 54 37.51 2.94 8.81
C LEU A 54 36.79 3.34 10.10
N GLU A 55 36.87 2.50 11.13
CA GLU A 55 36.39 2.81 12.47
C GLU A 55 37.52 3.36 13.36
N TRP A 56 37.27 4.49 14.02
CA TRP A 56 38.13 4.99 15.11
C TRP A 56 37.26 5.33 16.32
N ASN A 57 37.55 4.74 17.49
CA ASN A 57 36.81 4.96 18.74
C ASN A 57 35.29 4.75 18.64
N GLY A 58 34.84 3.77 17.85
CA GLY A 58 33.42 3.45 17.70
C GLY A 58 32.63 4.48 16.86
N ALA A 59 33.30 5.40 16.17
CA ALA A 59 32.69 6.25 15.15
C ALA A 59 33.21 5.83 13.77
N GLN A 60 32.28 5.68 12.81
CA GLN A 60 32.60 5.49 11.41
C GLN A 60 33.19 6.79 10.84
N LEU A 61 34.30 6.69 10.12
CA LEU A 61 34.98 7.82 9.49
C LEU A 61 34.81 7.79 7.98
N ALA A 62 34.40 8.92 7.40
CA ALA A 62 34.40 9.14 5.95
C ALA A 62 35.75 9.70 5.48
N ALA A 63 36.34 9.11 4.43
CA ALA A 63 37.59 9.56 3.84
C ALA A 63 37.33 10.49 2.65
N LEU A 64 37.42 11.80 2.87
CA LEU A 64 37.22 12.81 1.82
C LEU A 64 38.55 13.18 1.12
N PRO A 65 38.58 13.31 -0.22
CA PRO A 65 39.74 13.84 -0.92
C PRO A 65 40.09 15.24 -0.42
N GLY A 66 41.38 15.51 -0.17
CA GLY A 66 41.83 16.82 0.34
C GLY A 66 41.47 18.00 -0.58
N GLN A 67 41.27 17.74 -1.87
CA GLN A 67 40.83 18.74 -2.84
C GLN A 67 39.36 19.16 -2.62
N THR A 68 38.48 18.21 -2.29
CA THR A 68 37.08 18.46 -1.94
C THR A 68 36.98 19.26 -0.64
N VAL A 69 37.72 18.83 0.40
CA VAL A 69 37.77 19.54 1.69
C VAL A 69 38.25 20.99 1.51
N TRP A 70 39.26 21.20 0.66
CA TRP A 70 39.77 22.55 0.36
C TRP A 70 38.76 23.39 -0.43
N HIS A 71 38.02 22.80 -1.37
CA HIS A 71 36.98 23.50 -2.13
C HIS A 71 35.86 23.97 -1.21
N ASN A 72 35.35 23.07 -0.36
CA ASN A 72 34.26 23.37 0.57
C ASN A 72 34.68 24.44 1.58
N LEU A 73 35.90 24.36 2.11
CA LEU A 73 36.44 25.38 3.02
C LEU A 73 36.53 26.76 2.34
N ARG A 74 36.89 26.82 1.06
CA ARG A 74 36.97 28.08 0.31
C ARG A 74 35.59 28.66 0.03
N ALA A 75 34.65 27.82 -0.42
CA ALA A 75 33.28 28.24 -0.65
C ALA A 75 32.60 28.75 0.64
N LEU A 76 32.83 28.10 1.78
CA LEU A 76 32.35 28.57 3.10
C LEU A 76 32.97 29.93 3.49
N ARG A 77 34.26 30.14 3.21
CA ARG A 77 34.90 31.45 3.43
C ARG A 77 34.32 32.54 2.53
N ASP A 78 34.05 32.23 1.27
CA ASP A 78 33.45 33.18 0.33
C ASP A 78 32.02 33.53 0.75
N CYS A 79 31.24 32.55 1.22
CA CYS A 79 29.90 32.79 1.79
C CYS A 79 29.98 33.70 3.02
N ARG A 80 30.96 33.48 3.91
CA ARG A 80 31.17 34.33 5.08
C ARG A 80 31.47 35.79 4.68
N VAL A 81 32.33 36.00 3.70
CA VAL A 81 32.66 37.35 3.20
C VAL A 81 31.44 38.03 2.59
N LEU A 82 30.65 37.32 1.78
CA LEU A 82 29.42 37.85 1.17
C LEU A 82 28.39 38.23 2.24
N LEU A 83 28.22 37.41 3.26
CA LEU A 83 27.31 37.68 4.37
C LEU A 83 27.76 38.87 5.21
N GLU A 84 29.05 38.93 5.57
CA GLU A 84 29.64 40.06 6.32
C GLU A 84 29.52 41.38 5.54
N ASP A 85 29.78 41.39 4.22
CA ASP A 85 29.66 42.58 3.37
C ASP A 85 28.20 43.02 3.21
N ALA A 86 27.27 42.09 2.98
CA ALA A 86 25.85 42.38 2.89
C ALA A 86 25.31 42.97 4.21
N ALA A 87 25.69 42.39 5.35
CA ALA A 87 25.31 42.88 6.67
C ALA A 87 25.88 44.28 6.95
N ALA A 88 27.16 44.53 6.61
CA ALA A 88 27.80 45.83 6.79
C ALA A 88 27.15 46.92 5.92
N GLN A 89 26.84 46.62 4.66
CA GLN A 89 26.16 47.57 3.77
C GLN A 89 24.72 47.86 4.21
N PHE A 90 24.00 46.84 4.69
CA PHE A 90 22.63 47.01 5.18
C PHE A 90 22.59 47.90 6.43
N THR A 91 23.51 47.66 7.35
CA THR A 91 23.76 48.50 8.54
C THR A 91 24.03 49.96 8.15
N LEU A 92 24.88 50.19 7.13
CA LEU A 92 25.18 51.53 6.63
C LEU A 92 23.93 52.21 6.05
N LYS A 93 23.10 51.48 5.30
CA LYS A 93 21.87 52.04 4.71
C LYS A 93 20.78 52.34 5.73
N ILE A 94 20.71 51.59 6.83
CA ILE A 94 19.85 51.94 7.97
C ILE A 94 20.28 53.30 8.55
N ARG A 95 21.58 53.55 8.67
CA ARG A 95 22.11 54.83 9.17
C ARG A 95 21.76 55.99 8.23
N GLU A 96 22.02 55.84 6.94
CA GLU A 96 21.65 56.86 5.93
C GLU A 96 20.14 57.16 5.96
N SER A 97 19.30 56.13 6.14
CA SER A 97 17.86 56.32 6.29
C SER A 97 17.49 57.09 7.55
N ALA A 98 18.11 56.79 8.69
CA ALA A 98 17.85 57.48 9.94
C ALA A 98 18.21 58.98 9.82
N GLU A 99 19.33 59.29 9.15
CA GLU A 99 19.75 60.67 8.86
C GLU A 99 18.76 61.39 7.93
N LEU A 100 18.24 60.71 6.90
CA LEU A 100 17.24 61.26 5.98
C LEU A 100 15.92 61.60 6.67
N VAL A 101 15.43 60.70 7.54
CA VAL A 101 14.21 60.90 8.32
C VAL A 101 14.37 62.06 9.31
N ALA A 102 15.55 62.21 9.91
CA ALA A 102 15.86 63.33 10.79
C ALA A 102 15.94 64.68 10.05
N ALA A 103 16.37 64.68 8.78
CA ALA A 103 16.53 65.89 7.97
C ALA A 103 15.20 66.42 7.38
N GLU A 104 14.26 65.53 7.00
CA GLU A 104 13.00 65.92 6.32
C GLU A 104 11.73 65.25 6.90
N PRO A 105 11.39 65.47 8.18
CA PRO A 105 10.30 64.77 8.86
C PRO A 105 8.89 65.09 8.31
N GLN A 106 8.71 66.20 7.61
CA GLN A 106 7.39 66.67 7.14
C GLN A 106 6.95 66.04 5.80
N LEU A 107 7.90 65.62 4.96
CA LEU A 107 7.63 65.02 3.64
C LEU A 107 7.18 63.56 3.74
N LEU A 108 7.53 62.87 4.83
CA LEU A 108 7.30 61.44 5.03
C LEU A 108 6.07 61.11 5.89
N ALA A 109 5.28 62.13 6.29
CA ALA A 109 4.15 62.01 7.21
C ALA A 109 2.75 61.96 6.54
N LEU A 110 2.66 61.82 5.21
CA LEU A 110 1.38 61.77 4.49
C LEU A 110 1.04 60.33 4.07
N GLU A 111 0.04 59.73 4.72
CA GLU A 111 -1.22 59.25 4.10
C GLU A 111 -2.10 58.47 5.13
N ARG A 112 -3.18 59.14 5.57
CA ARG A 112 -4.41 58.52 6.09
C ARG A 112 -5.58 59.22 5.40
N THR A 113 -6.29 58.58 4.48
CA THR A 113 -7.74 58.80 4.17
C THR A 113 -8.26 57.83 3.06
N PRO A 114 -9.60 57.58 2.96
CA PRO A 114 -10.17 56.41 2.29
C PRO A 114 -10.97 56.66 0.97
N SER A 115 -11.18 55.58 0.21
CA SER A 115 -12.17 55.30 -0.88
C SER A 115 -11.90 55.78 -2.33
N SER A 116 -11.78 54.83 -3.28
CA SER A 116 -12.71 54.55 -4.41
C SER A 116 -12.03 53.87 -5.62
N SER A 117 -12.63 52.75 -6.06
CA SER A 117 -12.66 52.15 -7.42
C SER A 117 -11.37 51.70 -8.17
N SER A 118 -11.57 50.58 -8.88
CA SER A 118 -10.81 49.97 -9.99
C SER A 118 -9.64 49.02 -9.66
N MET A 119 -9.89 47.73 -9.90
CA MET A 119 -8.92 46.68 -10.24
C MET A 119 -8.12 47.02 -11.52
N PRO A 120 -7.04 46.29 -11.89
CA PRO A 120 -6.43 45.11 -11.25
C PRO A 120 -4.89 45.26 -11.05
N VAL A 121 -4.25 44.18 -10.60
CA VAL A 121 -2.89 43.69 -10.97
C VAL A 121 -1.99 43.37 -9.77
N SER A 122 -1.80 42.05 -9.62
CA SER A 122 -0.58 41.29 -9.28
C SER A 122 0.11 41.36 -7.90
N GLU A 123 0.50 40.14 -7.50
CA GLU A 123 1.73 39.73 -6.80
C GLU A 123 1.76 39.79 -5.26
N TYR A 124 1.68 38.58 -4.69
CA TYR A 124 2.55 37.98 -3.66
C TYR A 124 2.75 38.62 -2.27
N SER A 125 2.88 37.71 -1.30
CA SER A 125 3.32 37.82 0.11
C SER A 125 2.25 38.27 1.12
N SER A 126 1.83 37.43 2.08
CA SER A 126 2.59 36.73 3.14
C SER A 126 3.33 37.72 4.04
N ASP A 127 3.38 37.60 5.35
CA ASP A 127 2.89 36.61 6.30
C ASP A 127 2.89 37.31 7.67
N ASP A 128 2.30 36.63 8.64
CA ASP A 128 2.44 36.84 10.08
C ASP A 128 3.80 37.35 10.56
N ALA A 129 3.76 38.11 11.66
CA ALA A 129 4.84 38.15 12.62
C ALA A 129 4.27 37.94 14.03
N LEU A 130 4.69 36.82 14.59
CA LEU A 130 4.54 36.37 15.97
C LEU A 130 5.37 37.24 16.92
N GLU A 131 4.92 37.35 18.17
CA GLU A 131 5.77 37.65 19.32
C GLU A 131 5.56 36.55 20.38
N GLU A 132 6.66 35.85 20.70
CA GLU A 132 6.95 35.13 21.95
C GLU A 132 7.76 36.13 22.81
N GLU A 133 7.79 36.17 24.14
CA GLU A 133 7.55 35.19 25.21
C GLU A 133 7.58 36.02 26.53
N GLU A 134 6.82 35.66 27.57
CA GLU A 134 7.31 35.80 28.95
C GLU A 134 6.52 34.91 29.91
N ALA A 135 7.25 34.23 30.78
CA ALA A 135 6.74 33.30 31.77
C ALA A 135 6.55 34.01 33.13
N ASP A 136 5.33 34.04 33.66
CA ASP A 136 5.05 33.75 35.08
C ASP A 136 3.52 33.68 35.35
N ASP A 137 3.19 32.90 36.38
CA ASP A 137 1.90 32.77 37.08
C ASP A 137 0.69 32.10 36.40
N ALA A 138 0.41 30.89 36.89
CA ALA A 138 -0.83 30.16 36.71
C ALA A 138 -2.04 30.95 37.26
N LEU A 139 -2.82 31.56 36.37
CA LEU A 139 -4.22 31.91 36.59
C LEU A 139 -5.04 31.43 35.40
N ASP A 140 -5.83 30.38 35.65
CA ASP A 140 -6.90 29.85 34.80
C ASP A 140 -7.73 31.02 34.20
N GLU A 141 -7.46 31.43 32.95
CA GLU A 141 -8.24 32.48 32.29
C GLU A 141 -9.62 31.92 31.95
N PHE A 142 -10.61 32.31 32.76
CA PHE A 142 -12.00 31.97 32.53
C PHE A 142 -12.52 32.65 31.26
N GLN A 143 -12.69 31.87 30.17
CA GLN A 143 -13.09 32.37 28.85
C GLN A 143 -14.59 32.69 28.79
N ASP A 144 -14.95 33.90 28.32
CA ASP A 144 -16.35 34.30 28.09
C ASP A 144 -16.94 33.60 26.85
N VAL A 145 -18.26 33.45 26.81
CA VAL A 145 -18.98 32.93 25.63
C VAL A 145 -19.47 34.09 24.76
N GLU A 146 -19.41 33.93 23.44
CA GLU A 146 -19.88 34.98 22.54
C GLU A 146 -21.42 35.13 22.57
N PRO A 147 -21.95 36.34 22.78
CA PRO A 147 -23.39 36.58 22.77
C PRO A 147 -23.97 36.39 21.36
N VAL A 148 -25.17 35.83 21.29
CA VAL A 148 -25.90 35.72 20.02
C VAL A 148 -26.22 37.11 19.47
N ARG A 149 -25.84 37.34 18.21
CA ARG A 149 -26.11 38.59 17.49
C ARG A 149 -27.32 38.41 16.58
N GLY A 150 -28.24 39.38 16.62
CA GLY A 150 -29.41 39.43 15.75
C GLY A 150 -30.70 38.84 16.35
N ARG A 151 -31.82 39.52 16.10
CA ARG A 151 -33.12 39.22 16.74
C ARG A 151 -33.66 37.82 16.39
N LYS A 152 -33.49 37.33 15.15
CA LYS A 152 -34.00 36.02 14.72
C LYS A 152 -33.24 34.86 15.39
N ALA A 153 -31.92 34.96 15.47
CA ALA A 153 -31.07 33.95 16.13
C ALA A 153 -31.27 33.95 17.65
N ALA A 154 -31.41 35.11 18.28
CA ALA A 154 -31.68 35.21 19.72
C ALA A 154 -33.05 34.62 20.09
N VAL A 155 -34.09 34.83 19.27
CA VAL A 155 -35.42 34.22 19.48
C VAL A 155 -35.37 32.70 19.30
N ALA A 156 -34.64 32.21 18.29
CA ALA A 156 -34.46 30.77 18.08
C ALA A 156 -33.75 30.10 19.26
N LEU A 157 -32.62 30.68 19.72
CA LEU A 157 -31.89 30.17 20.88
C LEU A 157 -32.71 30.27 22.17
N ASN A 158 -33.47 31.36 22.38
CA ASN A 158 -34.34 31.50 23.54
C ASN A 158 -35.44 30.44 23.56
N ASN A 159 -36.06 30.14 22.41
CA ASN A 159 -37.08 29.10 22.31
C ASN A 159 -36.49 27.71 22.58
N ASP A 160 -35.29 27.44 22.09
CA ASP A 160 -34.59 26.17 22.32
C ASP A 160 -34.21 25.98 23.80
N VAL A 161 -33.59 26.99 24.43
CA VAL A 161 -33.27 26.97 25.87
C VAL A 161 -34.55 26.81 26.70
N THR A 162 -35.62 27.53 26.35
CA THR A 162 -36.92 27.45 27.03
C THR A 162 -37.54 26.06 26.91
N ALA A 163 -37.49 25.43 25.73
CA ALA A 163 -37.98 24.08 25.52
C ALA A 163 -37.17 23.02 26.28
N ARG A 164 -35.84 23.16 26.32
CA ARG A 164 -34.96 22.29 27.10
C ARG A 164 -35.23 22.40 28.60
N VAL A 165 -35.42 23.61 29.13
CA VAL A 165 -35.76 23.83 30.53
C VAL A 165 -37.16 23.29 30.86
N GLN A 166 -38.15 23.51 29.99
CA GLN A 166 -39.51 22.97 30.17
C GLN A 166 -39.54 21.44 30.15
N SER A 167 -38.70 20.81 29.32
CA SER A 167 -38.56 19.34 29.29
C SER A 167 -37.85 18.80 30.53
N ALA A 168 -36.89 19.57 31.06
CA ALA A 168 -36.15 19.22 32.28
C ALA A 168 -37.01 19.34 33.55
N LEU A 169 -37.84 20.38 33.63
CA LEU A 169 -38.74 20.64 34.76
C LEU A 169 -40.07 19.91 34.54
N ARG A 170 -40.38 18.90 35.36
CA ARG A 170 -41.57 18.04 35.18
C ARG A 170 -42.88 18.66 35.71
N ASP A 171 -42.85 19.92 36.11
CA ASP A 171 -43.96 20.67 36.72
C ASP A 171 -44.11 22.05 36.06
N GLU A 172 -45.33 22.39 35.67
CA GLU A 172 -45.68 23.65 35.00
C GLU A 172 -45.53 24.85 35.95
N ASP A 173 -45.78 24.65 37.25
CA ASP A 173 -45.60 25.68 38.28
C ASP A 173 -44.12 26.02 38.51
N GLU A 174 -43.23 25.02 38.43
CA GLU A 174 -41.77 25.24 38.52
C GLU A 174 -41.22 25.92 37.27
N PHE A 175 -41.80 25.64 36.09
CA PHE A 175 -41.41 26.29 34.86
C PHE A 175 -41.77 27.79 34.84
N GLU A 176 -42.95 28.16 35.37
CA GLU A 176 -43.31 29.57 35.55
C GLU A 176 -42.41 30.28 36.58
N ARG A 177 -42.00 29.58 37.65
CA ARG A 177 -41.00 30.11 38.60
C ARG A 177 -39.63 30.29 37.95
N PHE A 178 -39.21 29.37 37.08
CA PHE A 178 -37.97 29.53 36.31
C PHE A 178 -38.03 30.78 35.43
N LYS A 179 -39.13 31.01 34.69
CA LYS A 179 -39.27 32.21 33.86
C LYS A 179 -39.19 33.49 34.69
N ALA A 180 -39.82 33.51 35.87
CA ALA A 180 -39.75 34.64 36.79
C ALA A 180 -38.31 34.89 37.29
N ASN A 181 -37.59 33.85 37.71
CA ASN A 181 -36.21 33.95 38.18
C ASN A 181 -35.24 34.35 37.05
N ALA A 182 -35.41 33.78 35.85
CA ALA A 182 -34.62 34.11 34.68
C ALA A 182 -34.82 35.57 34.25
N LEU A 183 -36.05 36.08 34.35
CA LEU A 183 -36.35 37.49 34.10
C LEU A 183 -35.71 38.41 35.15
N GLN A 184 -35.79 38.07 36.45
CA GLN A 184 -35.15 38.87 37.51
C GLN A 184 -33.62 38.90 37.36
N PHE A 185 -33.01 37.76 37.01
CA PHE A 185 -31.58 37.68 36.72
C PHE A 185 -31.20 38.49 35.47
N GLY A 186 -31.95 38.36 34.37
CA GLY A 186 -31.73 39.13 33.14
C GLY A 186 -31.92 40.64 33.30
N MET A 187 -32.72 41.07 34.29
CA MET A 187 -32.88 42.48 34.68
C MET A 187 -31.84 42.97 35.70
N GLY A 188 -30.97 42.09 36.20
CA GLY A 188 -29.92 42.39 37.18
C GLY A 188 -30.40 42.49 38.63
N ASN A 189 -31.60 42.02 38.95
CA ASN A 189 -32.18 42.06 40.30
C ASN A 189 -31.89 40.80 41.13
N GLU A 190 -31.39 39.72 40.51
CA GLU A 190 -31.00 38.46 41.14
C GLU A 190 -29.49 38.24 40.92
N SER A 191 -28.77 37.63 41.88
CA SER A 191 -27.34 37.33 41.71
C SER A 191 -27.10 36.06 40.89
N ALA A 192 -25.96 35.98 40.21
CA ALA A 192 -25.56 34.79 39.45
C ALA A 192 -25.47 33.54 40.34
N GLU A 193 -24.94 33.67 41.56
CA GLU A 193 -24.86 32.59 42.55
C GLU A 193 -26.25 32.01 42.88
N ARG A 194 -27.24 32.87 43.17
CA ARG A 194 -28.60 32.42 43.50
C ARG A 194 -29.31 31.82 42.30
N PHE A 195 -29.18 32.47 41.14
CA PHE A 195 -29.81 31.97 39.93
C PHE A 195 -29.21 30.62 39.52
N TYR A 196 -27.88 30.48 39.55
CA TYR A 196 -27.21 29.22 39.25
C TYR A 196 -27.55 28.12 40.27
N ALA A 197 -27.59 28.43 41.57
CA ALA A 197 -27.99 27.47 42.60
C ALA A 197 -29.43 26.95 42.38
N TYR A 198 -30.35 27.83 41.96
CA TYR A 198 -31.71 27.44 41.57
C TYR A 198 -31.70 26.49 40.37
N LEU A 199 -30.92 26.80 39.31
CA LEU A 199 -30.80 25.93 38.15
C LEU A 199 -30.20 24.57 38.51
N ALA A 200 -29.12 24.54 39.30
CA ALA A 200 -28.47 23.29 39.71
C ALA A 200 -29.35 22.42 40.62
N GLN A 201 -30.26 23.03 41.39
CA GLN A 201 -31.19 22.29 42.25
C GLN A 201 -32.36 21.67 41.47
N HIS A 202 -32.87 22.35 40.44
CA HIS A 202 -34.11 21.96 39.76
C HIS A 202 -33.88 21.35 38.37
N ILE A 203 -32.75 21.63 37.71
CA ILE A 203 -32.41 21.10 36.38
C ILE A 203 -31.40 19.95 36.54
N PRO A 204 -31.66 18.76 35.95
CA PRO A 204 -30.73 17.63 36.03
C PRO A 204 -29.35 17.94 35.44
N ALA A 205 -28.30 17.49 36.14
CA ALA A 205 -26.90 17.70 35.76
C ALA A 205 -26.54 17.39 34.29
N PRO A 206 -27.06 16.33 33.62
CA PRO A 206 -26.70 16.01 32.23
C PRO A 206 -27.09 17.07 31.19
N VAL A 207 -28.02 17.98 31.53
CA VAL A 207 -28.54 19.01 30.61
C VAL A 207 -28.22 20.42 31.08
N LEU A 208 -27.86 20.58 32.36
CA LEU A 208 -27.59 21.87 33.00
C LEU A 208 -26.49 22.67 32.30
N ASP A 209 -25.38 22.04 31.93
CA ASP A 209 -24.24 22.68 31.24
C ASP A 209 -24.67 23.36 29.93
N SER A 210 -25.29 22.59 29.04
CA SER A 210 -25.80 23.11 27.77
C SER A 210 -26.83 24.24 27.93
N ILE A 211 -27.63 24.21 29.00
CA ILE A 211 -28.64 25.23 29.28
C ILE A 211 -27.97 26.51 29.77
N VAL A 212 -27.00 26.42 30.68
CA VAL A 212 -26.34 27.59 31.29
C VAL A 212 -25.45 28.30 30.28
N VAL A 213 -24.71 27.56 29.45
CA VAL A 213 -23.86 28.13 28.39
C VAL A 213 -24.70 28.86 27.34
N ASP A 214 -25.80 28.26 26.85
CA ASP A 214 -26.64 28.92 25.86
C ASP A 214 -27.50 30.05 26.44
N PHE A 215 -27.94 29.92 27.70
CA PHE A 215 -28.59 31.03 28.42
C PHE A 215 -27.62 32.21 28.61
N ALA A 216 -26.35 31.94 28.92
CA ALA A 216 -25.31 32.95 28.97
C ALA A 216 -25.14 33.67 27.63
N ARG A 217 -25.18 32.96 26.49
CA ARG A 217 -25.13 33.56 25.14
C ARG A 217 -26.34 34.45 24.81
N LEU A 218 -27.49 34.26 25.48
CA LEU A 218 -28.65 35.15 25.36
C LEU A 218 -28.48 36.47 26.14
N LEU A 219 -27.50 36.56 27.05
CA LEU A 219 -27.22 37.75 27.82
C LEU A 219 -26.22 38.64 27.07
N PRO A 220 -26.64 39.82 26.57
CA PRO A 220 -25.74 40.69 25.82
C PRO A 220 -24.70 41.38 26.72
N GLN A 221 -25.00 41.55 28.01
CA GLN A 221 -24.13 42.23 28.97
C GLN A 221 -23.16 41.24 29.63
N ALA A 222 -21.85 41.45 29.43
CA ALA A 222 -20.80 40.64 30.06
C ALA A 222 -20.89 40.63 31.59
N ALA A 223 -21.40 41.71 32.20
CA ALA A 223 -21.58 41.84 33.65
C ALA A 223 -22.58 40.83 34.25
N LEU A 224 -23.50 40.28 33.46
CA LEU A 224 -24.42 39.22 33.89
C LEU A 224 -23.93 37.84 33.42
N ARG A 225 -23.34 37.79 32.22
CA ARG A 225 -22.87 36.55 31.59
C ARG A 225 -21.68 35.93 32.31
N MET A 226 -20.64 36.73 32.58
CA MET A 226 -19.40 36.25 33.18
C MET A 226 -19.57 35.70 34.58
N PRO A 227 -20.34 36.34 35.49
CA PRO A 227 -20.59 35.77 36.81
C PRO A 227 -21.36 34.44 36.75
N LEU A 228 -22.37 34.31 35.89
CA LEU A 228 -23.14 33.06 35.76
C LEU A 228 -22.26 31.89 35.30
N LEU A 229 -21.41 32.15 34.31
CA LEU A 229 -20.48 31.17 33.77
C LEU A 229 -19.40 30.79 34.81
N LYS A 230 -18.93 31.73 35.63
CA LYS A 230 -17.99 31.44 36.73
C LYS A 230 -18.60 30.52 37.79
N GLU A 231 -19.84 30.75 38.20
CA GLU A 231 -20.55 29.87 39.14
C GLU A 231 -20.70 28.45 38.56
N HIS A 232 -21.02 28.35 37.27
CA HIS A 232 -21.12 27.08 36.57
C HIS A 232 -19.80 26.29 36.54
N TYR A 233 -18.71 26.96 36.18
CA TYR A 233 -17.38 26.36 36.14
C TYR A 233 -16.90 25.90 37.51
N GLN A 234 -17.14 26.69 38.56
CA GLN A 234 -16.81 26.29 39.93
C GLN A 234 -17.61 25.05 40.36
N HIS A 235 -18.88 24.96 39.98
CA HIS A 235 -19.71 23.79 40.27
C HIS A 235 -19.21 22.54 39.54
N MET A 236 -18.90 22.63 38.24
CA MET A 236 -18.33 21.53 37.47
C MET A 236 -16.99 21.04 38.01
N LYS A 237 -16.10 21.96 38.39
CA LYS A 237 -14.80 21.64 39.00
C LYS A 237 -14.96 20.86 40.31
N ASN A 238 -16.01 21.16 41.08
CA ASN A 238 -16.32 20.47 42.33
C ASN A 238 -17.03 19.11 42.11
N GLU A 239 -17.83 18.95 41.05
CA GLU A 239 -18.47 17.66 40.69
C GLU A 239 -17.48 16.66 40.08
N LEU A 240 -16.58 17.10 39.18
CA LEU A 240 -15.53 16.27 38.57
C LEU A 240 -14.50 15.73 39.57
N ALA A 241 -14.42 16.34 40.77
CA ALA A 241 -13.54 15.89 41.86
C ALA A 241 -14.12 14.72 42.69
N ARG A 242 -15.35 14.25 42.42
CA ARG A 242 -15.94 13.07 43.09
C ARG A 242 -15.89 11.83 42.17
N PRO A 243 -15.32 10.69 42.61
CA PRO A 243 -15.24 9.51 41.76
C PRO A 243 -16.51 8.67 41.87
N SER A 244 -17.37 8.65 40.84
CA SER A 244 -18.19 7.48 40.44
C SER A 244 -19.12 7.77 39.24
N MET A 245 -19.42 6.71 38.47
CA MET A 245 -20.51 6.49 37.49
C MET A 245 -20.15 6.76 36.02
N ALA A 246 -20.01 5.80 35.10
CA ALA A 246 -20.60 4.45 35.02
C ALA A 246 -22.13 4.42 35.19
N HIS A 247 -22.90 5.22 34.43
CA HIS A 247 -24.34 4.90 34.22
C HIS A 247 -25.10 5.57 33.05
N PHE A 248 -24.45 6.14 32.03
CA PHE A 248 -25.17 6.66 30.85
C PHE A 248 -24.50 6.24 29.54
N ARG A 249 -24.60 4.96 29.17
CA ARG A 249 -24.29 4.52 27.79
C ARG A 249 -25.18 3.44 27.20
N ASN A 250 -26.22 2.99 27.91
CA ASN A 250 -27.13 1.96 27.40
C ASN A 250 -28.55 2.50 27.19
N LYS A 251 -28.84 2.99 25.97
CA LYS A 251 -30.18 2.82 25.37
C LYS A 251 -30.36 3.13 23.87
N SER A 252 -29.32 3.44 23.11
CA SER A 252 -29.48 3.76 21.67
C SER A 252 -28.94 2.71 20.68
N TYR A 253 -28.48 1.54 21.14
CA TYR A 253 -27.85 0.53 20.27
C TYR A 253 -28.70 -0.70 19.92
N SER A 254 -29.95 -0.82 20.40
CA SER A 254 -30.73 -2.06 20.25
C SER A 254 -31.88 -2.04 19.24
N MET A 255 -31.98 -1.08 18.31
CA MET A 255 -33.13 -1.06 17.36
C MET A 255 -32.79 -0.99 15.86
N ALA A 256 -31.54 -1.21 15.44
CA ALA A 256 -31.18 -1.12 14.01
C ALA A 256 -30.44 -2.35 13.43
N ILE A 257 -30.66 -3.56 13.99
CA ILE A 257 -30.24 -4.82 13.36
C ILE A 257 -31.44 -5.76 13.25
N THR A 258 -32.47 -5.33 12.52
CA THR A 258 -33.49 -6.24 11.98
C THR A 258 -33.94 -5.77 10.61
N SER A 259 -33.07 -5.90 9.60
CA SER A 259 -33.50 -6.13 8.22
C SER A 259 -32.39 -6.75 7.40
N ARG A 260 -32.40 -8.09 7.36
CA ARG A 260 -31.82 -9.00 6.35
C ARG A 260 -30.37 -8.73 5.91
N SER A 261 -29.42 -9.14 6.76
CA SER A 261 -28.12 -9.64 6.31
C SER A 261 -28.18 -11.17 6.27
N SER A 262 -28.25 -11.75 5.07
CA SER A 262 -27.94 -13.16 4.88
C SER A 262 -26.41 -13.36 4.99
N THR A 263 -25.98 -13.63 6.22
CA THR A 263 -24.93 -14.58 6.63
C THR A 263 -23.64 -14.69 5.81
N SER A 264 -22.54 -14.23 6.42
CA SER A 264 -21.29 -15.00 6.56
C SER A 264 -20.56 -14.49 7.81
N SER A 265 -20.85 -15.11 8.96
CA SER A 265 -20.11 -14.90 10.21
C SER A 265 -18.79 -15.67 10.11
N SER A 266 -17.72 -14.97 9.74
CA SER A 266 -16.39 -15.54 9.58
C SER A 266 -15.61 -15.52 10.90
N ILE A 267 -15.93 -16.41 11.85
CA ILE A 267 -14.99 -16.87 12.91
C ILE A 267 -15.36 -18.23 13.53
N ASP A 268 -16.55 -18.79 13.32
CA ASP A 268 -16.95 -20.01 14.04
C ASP A 268 -16.45 -21.30 13.37
N GLU A 269 -15.37 -21.88 13.91
CA GLU A 269 -15.21 -23.35 13.97
C GLU A 269 -14.06 -23.75 14.93
N ALA A 270 -14.02 -23.22 16.16
CA ALA A 270 -13.36 -23.97 17.24
C ALA A 270 -14.39 -24.96 17.80
N GLY A 271 -13.99 -26.22 17.92
CA GLY A 271 -14.78 -27.41 18.28
C GLY A 271 -16.13 -27.23 18.99
N SER A 272 -17.12 -27.96 18.48
CA SER A 272 -18.37 -28.36 19.16
C SER A 272 -18.19 -28.66 20.66
N SER A 273 -18.79 -27.85 21.52
CA SER A 273 -19.66 -28.29 22.64
C SER A 273 -20.24 -27.07 23.36
N ASP A 274 -21.56 -27.00 23.37
CA ASP A 274 -22.45 -26.38 24.36
C ASP A 274 -22.40 -24.86 24.61
N GLU A 275 -23.60 -24.29 24.66
CA GLU A 275 -23.90 -22.95 25.14
C GLU A 275 -23.44 -22.77 26.60
N GLU A 276 -23.14 -21.51 26.97
CA GLU A 276 -22.90 -20.95 28.32
C GLU A 276 -21.44 -20.55 28.64
N ASP A 277 -21.30 -19.31 29.11
CA ASP A 277 -20.11 -18.48 29.42
C ASP A 277 -19.38 -17.80 28.24
N GLU A 278 -19.61 -16.48 28.06
CA GLU A 278 -18.77 -15.59 27.26
C GLU A 278 -17.37 -15.50 27.89
N GLU A 279 -16.54 -16.51 27.65
CA GLU A 279 -15.13 -16.49 28.00
C GLU A 279 -14.42 -15.50 27.07
N TYR A 280 -13.82 -14.45 27.63
CA TYR A 280 -12.95 -13.51 26.91
C TYR A 280 -11.50 -14.01 27.00
N PRO A 281 -11.03 -14.90 26.11
CA PRO A 281 -9.68 -15.42 26.18
C PRO A 281 -8.66 -14.28 26.04
N SER A 282 -7.57 -14.35 26.81
CA SER A 282 -6.48 -13.37 26.76
C SER A 282 -5.70 -13.40 25.44
N THR A 283 -5.87 -14.45 24.63
CA THR A 283 -5.18 -14.65 23.35
C THR A 283 -6.17 -15.19 22.32
N ILE A 284 -6.24 -14.54 21.15
CA ILE A 284 -7.09 -14.98 20.03
C ILE A 284 -6.21 -15.43 18.88
N ARG A 285 -6.50 -16.65 18.38
CA ARG A 285 -5.89 -17.18 17.16
C ARG A 285 -6.74 -16.82 15.95
N LEU A 286 -6.21 -15.94 15.12
CA LEU A 286 -6.88 -15.48 13.90
C LEU A 286 -6.70 -16.50 12.78
N ARG A 287 -7.79 -16.71 12.04
CA ARG A 287 -7.80 -17.44 10.77
C ARG A 287 -7.60 -16.48 9.62
N THR A 288 -7.00 -16.98 8.54
CA THR A 288 -6.86 -16.20 7.31
C THR A 288 -8.22 -15.80 6.76
N PHE A 289 -8.36 -14.53 6.40
CA PHE A 289 -9.51 -13.97 5.72
C PHE A 289 -9.06 -13.27 4.44
N ASN A 290 -9.92 -13.25 3.43
CA ASN A 290 -9.57 -12.81 2.08
C ASN A 290 -10.13 -11.42 1.76
N HIS A 291 -9.36 -10.63 1.00
CA HIS A 291 -9.80 -9.33 0.51
C HIS A 291 -9.24 -9.05 -0.88
N LEU A 292 -10.08 -8.54 -1.78
CA LEU A 292 -9.71 -8.10 -3.13
C LEU A 292 -9.86 -6.57 -3.20
N VAL A 293 -8.82 -5.87 -3.63
CA VAL A 293 -8.84 -4.41 -3.81
C VAL A 293 -8.60 -4.08 -5.27
N PHE A 294 -9.56 -3.39 -5.89
CA PHE A 294 -9.36 -2.78 -7.21
C PHE A 294 -8.75 -1.40 -7.05
N VAL A 295 -7.61 -1.16 -7.70
CA VAL A 295 -6.89 0.12 -7.68
C VAL A 295 -7.15 0.84 -9.00
N ILE A 296 -7.82 1.99 -8.94
CA ILE A 296 -8.20 2.78 -10.13
C ILE A 296 -7.41 4.08 -10.11
N HIS A 297 -6.60 4.29 -11.15
CA HIS A 297 -5.77 5.48 -11.24
C HIS A 297 -6.55 6.74 -11.63
N GLY A 298 -5.90 7.88 -11.44
CA GLY A 298 -6.39 9.20 -11.79
C GLY A 298 -6.21 9.55 -13.25
N ILE A 299 -6.00 10.85 -13.47
CA ILE A 299 -5.71 11.46 -14.77
C ILE A 299 -4.34 11.01 -15.30
N GLY A 300 -4.23 10.86 -16.61
CA GLY A 300 -2.97 10.65 -17.32
C GLY A 300 -2.63 9.18 -17.55
N GLN A 301 -1.58 8.94 -18.35
CA GLN A 301 -1.17 7.59 -18.68
C GLN A 301 -0.38 6.98 -17.53
N HIS A 302 -0.93 5.96 -16.90
CA HIS A 302 -0.26 5.22 -15.83
C HIS A 302 0.27 3.89 -16.38
N ILE A 303 1.45 3.94 -17.02
CA ILE A 303 2.05 2.75 -17.65
C ILE A 303 2.36 1.66 -16.60
N ASP A 304 2.53 2.04 -15.34
CA ASP A 304 2.74 1.18 -14.17
C ASP A 304 1.47 0.53 -13.62
N PHE A 305 0.28 0.87 -14.15
CA PHE A 305 -0.98 0.17 -13.89
C PHE A 305 -1.22 -1.00 -14.85
N ARG A 306 -0.36 -1.16 -15.85
CA ARG A 306 -0.31 -2.36 -16.68
C ARG A 306 0.38 -3.47 -15.90
N ASP A 307 -0.31 -4.61 -15.79
CA ASP A 307 0.27 -5.81 -15.19
C ASP A 307 1.53 -6.22 -16.00
N GLY A 308 2.68 -6.32 -15.34
CA GLY A 308 3.96 -6.78 -15.93
C GLY A 308 4.88 -5.73 -16.58
N GLU A 309 4.58 -4.43 -16.58
CA GLU A 309 5.49 -3.37 -17.05
C GLU A 309 6.26 -2.67 -15.91
N PHE A 310 7.58 -2.48 -16.10
CA PHE A 310 8.46 -1.74 -15.18
C PHE A 310 8.80 -0.38 -15.79
N LYS A 311 7.93 0.62 -15.59
CA LYS A 311 8.24 2.01 -15.92
C LYS A 311 7.84 2.94 -14.79
N SER A 312 8.68 3.94 -14.51
CA SER A 312 8.33 5.08 -13.65
C SER A 312 7.30 6.00 -14.31
N TRP A 313 6.72 6.92 -13.54
CA TRP A 313 5.76 7.94 -14.01
C TRP A 313 6.24 8.73 -15.25
N ASN A 314 7.57 8.88 -15.41
CA ASN A 314 8.22 9.57 -16.53
C ASN A 314 8.51 8.66 -17.75
N GLY A 315 8.08 7.40 -17.74
CA GLY A 315 8.26 6.46 -18.85
C GLY A 315 9.63 5.77 -18.94
N GLU A 316 10.51 5.94 -17.95
CA GLU A 316 11.81 5.25 -17.93
C GLU A 316 11.66 3.77 -17.59
N THR A 317 12.18 2.90 -18.45
CA THR A 317 12.14 1.44 -18.26
C THR A 317 13.14 0.98 -17.21
N GLY A 318 12.67 0.22 -16.22
CA GLY A 318 13.52 -0.42 -15.21
C GLY A 318 13.53 0.25 -13.83
N VAL A 319 12.75 1.32 -13.63
CA VAL A 319 12.50 1.93 -12.31
C VAL A 319 11.14 1.48 -11.79
N GLU A 320 11.01 1.23 -10.48
CA GLU A 320 9.73 0.90 -9.84
C GLU A 320 8.72 2.05 -10.06
N GLY A 321 7.62 1.76 -10.76
CA GLY A 321 6.50 2.69 -10.97
C GLY A 321 5.80 3.07 -9.65
N GLY A 322 5.05 4.18 -9.65
CA GLY A 322 4.35 4.68 -8.47
C GLY A 322 3.34 3.68 -7.89
N ASN A 323 2.67 2.90 -8.75
CA ASN A 323 1.80 1.80 -8.36
C ASN A 323 2.55 0.66 -7.67
N HIS A 324 3.76 0.34 -8.14
CA HIS A 324 4.60 -0.72 -7.55
C HIS A 324 5.07 -0.31 -6.17
N ALA A 325 5.63 0.90 -6.05
CA ALA A 325 6.03 1.47 -4.77
C ALA A 325 4.86 1.48 -3.77
N PHE A 326 3.66 1.90 -4.21
CA PHE A 326 2.45 1.88 -3.39
C PHE A 326 2.10 0.46 -2.91
N ARG A 327 2.08 -0.53 -3.80
CA ARG A 327 1.79 -1.95 -3.45
C ARG A 327 2.86 -2.53 -2.53
N ASP A 328 4.11 -2.14 -2.70
CA ASP A 328 5.21 -2.54 -1.83
C ASP A 328 5.10 -1.96 -0.42
N MET A 329 4.56 -0.74 -0.27
CA MET A 329 4.25 -0.19 1.06
C MET A 329 3.17 -1.02 1.77
N PHE A 330 2.11 -1.44 1.06
CA PHE A 330 1.11 -2.38 1.62
C PHE A 330 1.75 -3.69 2.07
N ARG A 331 2.56 -4.31 1.21
CA ARG A 331 3.27 -5.55 1.54
C ARG A 331 4.18 -5.37 2.76
N SER A 332 5.00 -4.33 2.78
CA SER A 332 5.91 -4.01 3.88
C SER A 332 5.18 -3.82 5.20
N MET A 333 4.06 -3.09 5.19
CA MET A 333 3.26 -2.84 6.37
C MET A 333 2.53 -4.11 6.86
N LEU A 334 2.10 -4.98 5.93
CA LEU A 334 1.56 -6.31 6.24
C LEU A 334 2.59 -7.25 6.89
N GLU A 335 3.85 -7.18 6.45
CA GLU A 335 4.96 -7.99 6.97
C GLU A 335 5.52 -7.47 8.31
N THR A 336 5.28 -6.20 8.65
CA THR A 336 5.82 -5.55 9.85
C THR A 336 4.72 -5.27 10.89
N THR A 337 3.94 -4.21 10.70
CA THR A 337 2.94 -3.71 11.67
C THR A 337 1.74 -4.65 11.80
N PHE A 338 1.33 -5.29 10.69
CA PHE A 338 0.19 -6.20 10.65
C PHE A 338 0.61 -7.68 10.58
N GLN A 339 1.84 -8.03 10.98
CA GLN A 339 2.38 -9.40 10.90
C GLN A 339 1.49 -10.45 11.59
N ASP A 340 0.80 -10.07 12.67
CA ASP A 340 -0.09 -10.94 13.44
C ASP A 340 -1.50 -11.06 12.82
N ILE A 341 -1.81 -10.25 11.81
CA ILE A 341 -3.10 -10.25 11.11
C ILE A 341 -2.99 -11.10 9.84
N PRO A 342 -3.77 -12.20 9.73
CA PRO A 342 -3.70 -13.09 8.57
C PRO A 342 -4.60 -12.58 7.43
N LEU A 343 -4.40 -11.35 6.97
CA LEU A 343 -5.09 -10.81 5.80
C LEU A 343 -4.46 -11.35 4.50
N ALA A 344 -5.25 -12.08 3.71
CA ALA A 344 -4.91 -12.48 2.36
C ALA A 344 -5.40 -11.42 1.37
N LEU A 345 -4.55 -10.43 1.09
CA LEU A 345 -4.84 -9.30 0.22
C LEU A 345 -4.42 -9.57 -1.23
N GLU A 346 -5.37 -9.45 -2.14
CA GLU A 346 -5.16 -9.39 -3.59
C GLU A 346 -5.42 -7.95 -4.06
N MET A 347 -4.52 -7.39 -4.87
CA MET A 347 -4.72 -6.08 -5.46
C MET A 347 -4.68 -6.14 -6.99
N GLN A 348 -5.67 -5.55 -7.66
CA GLN A 348 -5.75 -5.53 -9.13
C GLN A 348 -5.95 -4.11 -9.65
N SER A 349 -5.07 -3.68 -10.56
CA SER A 349 -5.12 -2.35 -11.16
C SER A 349 -6.15 -2.27 -12.29
N ILE A 350 -6.79 -1.12 -12.46
CA ILE A 350 -7.68 -0.81 -13.59
C ILE A 350 -7.04 0.33 -14.38
N GLU A 351 -6.76 0.07 -15.65
CA GLU A 351 -6.20 1.05 -16.59
C GLU A 351 -7.31 1.40 -17.58
N TRP A 352 -7.73 2.67 -17.64
CA TRP A 352 -8.80 3.08 -18.57
C TRP A 352 -8.34 4.10 -19.62
N HIS A 353 -7.18 4.74 -19.44
CA HIS A 353 -6.74 5.82 -20.31
C HIS A 353 -6.43 5.31 -21.72
N GLU A 354 -5.81 4.13 -21.87
CA GLU A 354 -5.49 3.59 -23.19
C GLU A 354 -6.72 3.20 -24.01
N ASP A 355 -7.73 2.63 -23.34
CA ASP A 355 -9.01 2.27 -23.96
C ASP A 355 -9.74 3.49 -24.53
N LEU A 356 -9.49 4.68 -23.97
CA LEU A 356 -9.97 5.94 -24.53
C LEU A 356 -9.07 6.41 -25.68
N HIS A 357 -7.75 6.50 -25.47
CA HIS A 357 -6.84 7.23 -26.36
C HIS A 357 -6.45 6.43 -27.62
N GLU A 358 -6.14 5.14 -27.51
CA GLU A 358 -5.73 4.33 -28.68
C GLU A 358 -6.86 4.16 -29.73
N PRO A 359 -8.12 3.84 -29.34
CA PRO A 359 -9.18 3.58 -30.32
C PRO A 359 -9.77 4.84 -30.93
N THR A 360 -9.84 5.93 -30.16
CA THR A 360 -10.44 7.20 -30.62
C THR A 360 -9.45 8.06 -31.40
N GLY A 361 -8.14 7.89 -31.17
CA GLY A 361 -7.08 8.68 -31.79
C GLY A 361 -7.13 10.15 -31.40
N VAL A 362 -7.75 10.50 -30.27
CA VAL A 362 -7.89 11.89 -29.79
C VAL A 362 -6.54 12.58 -29.62
N ASP A 363 -5.49 11.86 -29.25
CA ASP A 363 -4.13 12.39 -29.16
C ASP A 363 -3.62 12.94 -30.48
N ASN A 364 -3.87 12.21 -31.57
CA ASN A 364 -3.46 12.64 -32.91
C ASN A 364 -4.19 13.91 -33.34
N ILE A 365 -5.44 14.09 -32.90
CA ILE A 365 -6.25 15.28 -33.16
C ILE A 365 -5.75 16.45 -32.31
N PHE A 366 -5.43 16.20 -31.04
CA PHE A 366 -4.87 17.20 -30.13
C PHE A 366 -3.54 17.75 -30.66
N ASP A 367 -2.65 16.87 -31.14
CA ASP A 367 -1.38 17.25 -31.75
C ASP A 367 -1.59 18.10 -33.03
N LEU A 368 -2.64 17.79 -33.82
CA LEU A 368 -2.97 18.54 -35.04
C LEU A 368 -3.47 19.96 -34.75
N ILE A 369 -4.29 20.14 -33.70
CA ILE A 369 -4.85 21.44 -33.33
C ILE A 369 -3.90 22.28 -32.46
N SER A 370 -2.71 21.78 -32.15
CA SER A 370 -1.75 22.43 -31.27
C SER A 370 -0.85 23.42 -32.02
N PRO A 371 -0.99 24.75 -31.79
CA PRO A 371 -0.03 25.74 -32.28
C PRO A 371 1.43 25.46 -31.89
N GLU A 372 2.35 25.86 -32.78
CA GLU A 372 3.79 25.76 -32.57
C GLU A 372 4.27 26.63 -31.40
N GLY A 373 5.25 26.14 -30.62
CA GLY A 373 6.01 26.95 -29.64
C GLY A 373 5.75 26.72 -28.13
N ALA A 374 4.86 25.79 -27.73
CA ALA A 374 4.62 25.49 -26.31
C ALA A 374 4.34 24.00 -26.06
N SER A 375 5.19 23.11 -26.58
CA SER A 375 5.00 21.65 -26.50
C SER A 375 4.89 21.14 -25.06
N ALA A 376 5.71 21.63 -24.12
CA ALA A 376 5.71 21.14 -22.73
C ALA A 376 4.38 21.39 -21.99
N ILE A 377 3.82 22.61 -22.08
CA ILE A 377 2.53 22.96 -21.44
C ILE A 377 1.37 22.21 -22.12
N ARG A 378 1.47 21.97 -23.43
CA ARG A 378 0.43 21.28 -24.19
C ARG A 378 0.44 19.78 -23.96
N GLU A 379 1.62 19.18 -23.84
CA GLU A 379 1.76 17.78 -23.43
C GLU A 379 1.19 17.60 -22.02
N PHE A 380 1.53 18.49 -21.08
CA PHE A 380 0.92 18.49 -19.75
C PHE A 380 -0.61 18.62 -19.80
N ASN A 381 -1.17 19.52 -20.61
CA ASN A 381 -2.62 19.65 -20.76
C ASN A 381 -3.27 18.39 -21.39
N LYS A 382 -2.60 17.76 -22.34
CA LYS A 382 -3.03 16.54 -23.02
C LYS A 382 -3.05 15.35 -22.07
N GLU A 383 -1.99 15.19 -21.29
CA GLU A 383 -1.83 14.11 -20.32
C GLU A 383 -2.59 14.39 -19.01
N THR A 384 -3.03 15.63 -18.76
CA THR A 384 -3.63 16.00 -17.46
C THR A 384 -5.06 16.57 -17.57
N PHE A 385 -5.24 17.73 -18.19
CA PHE A 385 -6.52 18.43 -18.13
C PHE A 385 -7.60 17.84 -19.05
N MET A 386 -7.19 17.29 -20.19
CA MET A 386 -8.11 16.81 -21.23
C MET A 386 -8.96 15.60 -20.79
N ASP A 387 -8.42 14.73 -19.93
CA ASP A 387 -9.13 13.57 -19.40
C ASP A 387 -10.41 13.93 -18.66
N VAL A 388 -10.37 15.01 -17.87
CA VAL A 388 -11.55 15.53 -17.18
C VAL A 388 -12.59 16.00 -18.19
N LEU A 389 -12.17 16.70 -19.24
CA LEU A 389 -13.07 17.17 -20.29
C LEU A 389 -13.67 16.02 -21.10
N TYR A 390 -12.87 14.99 -21.40
CA TYR A 390 -13.37 13.78 -22.05
C TYR A 390 -14.41 13.10 -21.18
N TYR A 391 -14.13 12.92 -19.89
CA TYR A 391 -15.08 12.31 -18.97
C TYR A 391 -16.39 13.10 -18.81
N LEU A 392 -16.31 14.43 -18.80
CA LEU A 392 -17.48 15.30 -18.76
C LEU A 392 -18.29 15.29 -20.06
N SER A 393 -17.70 14.87 -21.18
CA SER A 393 -18.40 14.77 -22.45
C SER A 393 -19.28 13.51 -22.52
N PRO A 394 -20.49 13.58 -23.11
CA PRO A 394 -21.38 12.41 -23.19
C PRO A 394 -20.75 11.21 -23.92
N ARG A 395 -20.04 11.48 -25.03
CA ARG A 395 -19.47 10.43 -25.89
C ARG A 395 -18.25 9.76 -25.25
N TYR A 396 -17.28 10.54 -24.80
CA TYR A 396 -16.05 9.97 -24.23
C TYR A 396 -16.28 9.49 -22.79
N GLY A 397 -17.14 10.17 -22.02
CA GLY A 397 -17.59 9.70 -20.71
C GLY A 397 -18.24 8.32 -20.76
N GLN A 398 -19.07 8.03 -21.78
CA GLN A 398 -19.60 6.68 -21.98
C GLN A 398 -18.51 5.63 -22.19
N LEU A 399 -17.49 5.93 -23.02
CA LEU A 399 -16.38 5.00 -23.26
C LEU A 399 -15.58 4.71 -21.99
N ILE A 400 -15.30 5.73 -21.19
CA ILE A 400 -14.56 5.60 -19.93
C ILE A 400 -15.37 4.76 -18.93
N VAL A 401 -16.66 5.07 -18.75
CA VAL A 401 -17.54 4.32 -17.84
C VAL A 401 -17.67 2.87 -18.27
N ASP A 402 -17.85 2.61 -19.57
CA ASP A 402 -17.93 1.25 -20.11
C ASP A 402 -16.62 0.49 -19.92
N SER A 403 -15.47 1.11 -20.22
CA SER A 403 -14.14 0.51 -20.03
C SER A 403 -13.90 0.12 -18.57
N VAL A 404 -14.03 1.06 -17.63
CA VAL A 404 -13.79 0.81 -16.20
C VAL A 404 -14.73 -0.26 -15.65
N THR A 405 -16.04 -0.16 -15.97
CA THR A 405 -17.04 -1.12 -15.49
C THR A 405 -16.79 -2.53 -16.06
N GLN A 406 -16.48 -2.61 -17.35
CA GLN A 406 -16.19 -3.89 -18.01
C GLN A 406 -14.94 -4.53 -17.42
N GLN A 407 -13.86 -3.78 -17.22
CA GLN A 407 -12.64 -4.30 -16.62
C GLN A 407 -12.85 -4.78 -15.18
N LEU A 408 -13.57 -4.02 -14.36
CA LEU A 408 -13.92 -4.44 -13.00
C LEU A 408 -14.68 -5.78 -12.99
N ASN A 409 -15.71 -5.91 -13.83
CA ASN A 409 -16.51 -7.14 -13.92
C ASN A 409 -15.71 -8.32 -14.50
N ASP A 410 -14.92 -8.09 -15.54
CA ASP A 410 -14.11 -9.13 -16.17
C ASP A 410 -13.01 -9.63 -15.24
N LYS A 411 -12.28 -8.72 -14.60
CA LYS A 411 -11.24 -9.07 -13.62
C LYS A 411 -11.84 -9.78 -12.41
N TYR A 412 -13.00 -9.34 -11.91
CA TYR A 412 -13.71 -10.06 -10.84
C TYR A 412 -14.12 -11.47 -11.27
N ARG A 413 -14.67 -11.64 -12.47
CA ARG A 413 -15.08 -12.95 -12.99
C ARG A 413 -13.89 -13.89 -13.16
N VAL A 414 -12.80 -13.40 -13.74
CA VAL A 414 -11.54 -14.15 -13.85
C VAL A 414 -11.05 -14.53 -12.46
N PHE A 415 -10.99 -13.58 -11.52
CA PHE A 415 -10.57 -13.83 -10.15
C PHE A 415 -11.43 -14.90 -9.46
N MET A 416 -12.75 -14.87 -9.61
CA MET A 416 -13.65 -15.86 -9.01
C MET A 416 -13.54 -17.25 -9.64
N ASN A 417 -13.31 -17.33 -10.96
CA ASN A 417 -13.02 -18.59 -11.64
C ASN A 417 -11.70 -19.19 -11.14
N GLU A 418 -10.72 -18.33 -10.95
CA GLU A 418 -9.39 -18.66 -10.44
C GLU A 418 -9.35 -19.03 -8.95
N HIS A 419 -10.34 -18.58 -8.17
CA HIS A 419 -10.46 -18.84 -6.74
C HIS A 419 -11.82 -19.45 -6.38
N PRO A 420 -12.09 -20.72 -6.76
CA PRO A 420 -13.37 -21.35 -6.45
C PRO A 420 -13.65 -21.39 -4.94
N GLY A 421 -14.82 -20.90 -4.54
CA GLY A 421 -15.22 -20.86 -3.12
C GLY A 421 -14.61 -19.70 -2.32
N TRP A 422 -14.06 -18.69 -3.00
CA TRP A 422 -13.64 -17.45 -2.36
C TRP A 422 -14.80 -16.74 -1.66
N ASP A 423 -14.59 -16.40 -0.39
CA ASP A 423 -15.59 -15.83 0.53
C ASP A 423 -15.19 -14.45 1.08
N GLY A 424 -14.24 -13.80 0.42
CA GLY A 424 -13.68 -12.52 0.86
C GLY A 424 -14.56 -11.30 0.55
N LYS A 425 -14.00 -10.12 0.86
CA LYS A 425 -14.63 -8.82 0.58
C LYS A 425 -13.91 -8.10 -0.56
N VAL A 426 -14.66 -7.29 -1.30
CA VAL A 426 -14.13 -6.48 -2.41
C VAL A 426 -14.11 -5.01 -2.00
N SER A 427 -13.07 -4.27 -2.35
CA SER A 427 -12.99 -2.84 -2.12
C SER A 427 -12.39 -2.11 -3.32
N ILE A 428 -12.71 -0.83 -3.46
CA ILE A 428 -12.18 0.03 -4.51
C ILE A 428 -11.31 1.10 -3.84
N PHE A 429 -10.06 1.19 -4.28
CA PHE A 429 -9.17 2.30 -3.98
C PHE A 429 -9.00 3.12 -5.25
N ALA A 430 -9.53 4.33 -5.28
CA ALA A 430 -9.53 5.16 -6.48
C ALA A 430 -8.95 6.54 -6.22
N HIS A 431 -8.01 6.95 -7.06
CA HIS A 431 -7.32 8.23 -6.95
C HIS A 431 -7.89 9.24 -7.95
N SER A 432 -8.00 10.52 -7.54
CA SER A 432 -8.30 11.64 -8.44
C SER A 432 -9.53 11.38 -9.33
N LEU A 433 -9.44 11.55 -10.66
CA LEU A 433 -10.53 11.28 -11.60
C LEU A 433 -11.11 9.85 -11.49
N GLY A 434 -10.27 8.86 -11.17
CA GLY A 434 -10.72 7.49 -10.90
C GLY A 434 -11.74 7.42 -9.76
N SER A 435 -11.61 8.27 -8.74
CA SER A 435 -12.59 8.36 -7.65
C SER A 435 -13.94 8.93 -8.10
N MET A 436 -13.94 9.89 -9.04
CA MET A 436 -15.18 10.41 -9.62
C MET A 436 -15.86 9.36 -10.50
N ILE A 437 -15.10 8.65 -11.33
CA ILE A 437 -15.60 7.55 -12.16
C ILE A 437 -16.24 6.47 -11.29
N SER A 438 -15.55 6.07 -10.22
CA SER A 438 -16.05 5.08 -9.26
C SER A 438 -17.29 5.56 -8.52
N TYR A 439 -17.32 6.83 -8.09
CA TYR A 439 -18.47 7.43 -7.43
C TYR A 439 -19.71 7.39 -8.35
N ASP A 440 -19.57 7.78 -9.61
CA ASP A 440 -20.68 7.75 -10.56
C ASP A 440 -21.16 6.32 -10.84
N ILE A 441 -20.26 5.36 -11.03
CA ILE A 441 -20.62 3.94 -11.19
C ILE A 441 -21.39 3.41 -9.97
N LEU A 442 -21.00 3.81 -8.76
CA LEU A 442 -21.60 3.32 -7.52
C LEU A 442 -22.89 4.07 -7.12
N THR A 443 -23.16 5.26 -7.65
CA THR A 443 -24.36 6.06 -7.32
C THR A 443 -25.49 5.92 -8.33
N HIS A 444 -25.23 5.30 -9.48
CA HIS A 444 -26.22 5.01 -10.52
C HIS A 444 -26.60 3.53 -10.53
N LYS A 445 -27.89 3.25 -10.75
CA LYS A 445 -28.38 1.88 -10.88
C LYS A 445 -27.92 1.28 -12.21
N PRO A 446 -27.76 -0.06 -12.30
CA PRO A 446 -27.51 -0.73 -13.57
C PRO A 446 -28.54 -0.33 -14.64
N GLY A 447 -28.05 0.16 -15.77
CA GLY A 447 -28.83 0.67 -16.90
C GLY A 447 -29.34 2.11 -16.77
N GLU A 448 -29.14 2.79 -15.63
CA GLU A 448 -29.53 4.19 -15.43
C GLU A 448 -28.75 5.11 -16.39
N VAL A 449 -29.41 6.17 -16.87
CA VAL A 449 -28.83 7.18 -17.75
C VAL A 449 -28.82 8.50 -17.00
N ALA A 450 -27.64 9.08 -16.83
CA ALA A 450 -27.47 10.38 -16.19
C ALA A 450 -27.97 11.54 -17.08
N SER A 451 -28.07 12.72 -16.49
CA SER A 451 -28.51 13.96 -17.16
C SER A 451 -27.64 14.34 -18.36
N ASN A 452 -26.35 14.00 -18.33
CA ASN A 452 -25.41 14.20 -19.43
C ASN A 452 -25.53 13.12 -20.54
N GLY A 453 -26.44 12.15 -20.42
CA GLY A 453 -26.67 11.10 -21.40
C GLY A 453 -25.79 9.85 -21.27
N VAL A 454 -24.90 9.79 -20.27
CA VAL A 454 -24.08 8.60 -19.99
C VAL A 454 -24.91 7.52 -19.31
N ARG A 455 -24.84 6.29 -19.82
CA ARG A 455 -25.48 5.10 -19.28
C ARG A 455 -24.49 4.30 -18.43
N PHE A 456 -24.92 3.85 -17.26
CA PHE A 456 -24.09 3.08 -16.33
C PHE A 456 -24.41 1.59 -16.40
N PRO A 457 -23.46 0.70 -16.77
CA PRO A 457 -23.73 -0.74 -16.86
C PRO A 457 -23.96 -1.41 -15.49
N GLY A 458 -23.28 -0.93 -14.44
CA GLY A 458 -23.32 -1.48 -13.09
C GLY A 458 -22.33 -2.62 -12.85
N LEU A 459 -22.05 -2.90 -11.58
CA LEU A 459 -21.12 -3.95 -11.15
C LEU A 459 -21.85 -5.27 -10.86
N GLU A 460 -21.17 -6.39 -11.13
CA GLU A 460 -21.68 -7.76 -10.90
C GLU A 460 -21.48 -8.24 -9.45
N PHE A 461 -20.89 -7.42 -8.58
CA PHE A 461 -20.49 -7.75 -7.21
C PHE A 461 -20.66 -6.57 -6.25
N GLU A 462 -20.71 -6.87 -4.96
CA GLU A 462 -20.86 -5.86 -3.90
C GLU A 462 -19.51 -5.27 -3.46
N ILE A 463 -19.50 -3.96 -3.17
CA ILE A 463 -18.33 -3.25 -2.65
C ILE A 463 -18.46 -3.07 -1.13
N ASP A 464 -17.47 -3.56 -0.39
CA ASP A 464 -17.38 -3.37 1.06
C ASP A 464 -16.85 -1.96 1.38
N ASN A 465 -15.74 -1.54 0.79
CA ASN A 465 -15.17 -0.21 1.03
C ASN A 465 -14.86 0.51 -0.28
N PHE A 466 -15.19 1.79 -0.35
CA PHE A 466 -14.77 2.71 -1.40
C PHE A 466 -13.89 3.80 -0.79
N PHE A 467 -12.62 3.84 -1.20
CA PHE A 467 -11.65 4.87 -0.84
C PHE A 467 -11.48 5.83 -2.01
N GLY A 468 -12.08 7.01 -1.92
CA GLY A 468 -11.80 8.12 -2.83
C GLY A 468 -10.66 8.95 -2.28
N VAL A 469 -9.50 8.91 -2.94
CA VAL A 469 -8.26 9.54 -2.45
C VAL A 469 -7.83 10.65 -3.40
N GLY A 470 -7.50 11.83 -2.87
CA GLY A 470 -7.32 13.04 -3.69
C GLY A 470 -8.60 13.36 -4.49
N SER A 471 -9.76 13.14 -3.88
CA SER A 471 -11.02 13.01 -4.62
C SER A 471 -11.64 14.35 -5.01
N PRO A 472 -11.89 14.59 -6.33
CA PRO A 472 -12.58 15.78 -6.79
C PRO A 472 -14.11 15.67 -6.71
N VAL A 473 -14.66 14.61 -6.11
CA VAL A 473 -16.12 14.37 -6.05
C VAL A 473 -16.87 15.60 -5.54
N GLY A 474 -16.43 16.20 -4.43
CA GLY A 474 -17.10 17.38 -3.85
C GLY A 474 -17.23 18.55 -4.83
N VAL A 475 -16.13 18.91 -5.50
CA VAL A 475 -16.13 20.04 -6.47
C VAL A 475 -16.82 19.67 -7.78
N MET A 476 -16.76 18.41 -8.21
CA MET A 476 -17.37 17.97 -9.47
C MET A 476 -18.89 17.92 -9.38
N ILE A 477 -19.46 17.49 -8.24
CA ILE A 477 -20.90 17.55 -7.98
C ILE A 477 -21.39 19.00 -8.06
N LEU A 478 -20.63 19.95 -7.49
CA LEU A 478 -20.93 21.37 -7.59
C LEU A 478 -20.82 21.86 -9.05
N ALA A 479 -19.71 21.59 -9.74
CA ALA A 479 -19.41 22.10 -11.07
C ALA A 479 -20.37 21.57 -12.16
N ARG A 480 -20.89 20.35 -12.00
CA ARG A 480 -21.88 19.75 -12.91
C ARG A 480 -23.30 20.27 -12.71
N GLY A 481 -23.55 20.97 -11.61
CA GLY A 481 -24.90 21.38 -11.22
C GLY A 481 -25.74 20.23 -10.68
N ASP A 482 -25.10 19.22 -10.07
CA ASP A 482 -25.81 18.09 -9.46
C ASP A 482 -26.45 18.46 -8.11
N LEU A 483 -26.07 19.60 -7.54
CA LEU A 483 -26.70 20.18 -6.35
C LEU A 483 -27.94 21.00 -6.75
N ASN A 484 -29.02 20.85 -5.98
CA ASN A 484 -30.13 21.79 -6.07
C ASN A 484 -29.78 23.07 -5.30
N ILE A 485 -29.66 24.20 -6.01
CA ILE A 485 -29.28 25.50 -5.44
C ILE A 485 -30.41 26.50 -5.69
N ASP A 486 -30.99 27.01 -4.62
CA ASP A 486 -32.06 28.00 -4.63
C ASP A 486 -31.65 29.20 -3.74
N ASP A 487 -31.74 30.43 -4.26
CA ASP A 487 -31.37 31.68 -3.55
C ASP A 487 -29.97 31.69 -2.88
N GLY A 488 -29.02 30.93 -3.43
CA GLY A 488 -27.64 30.85 -2.93
C GLY A 488 -27.43 29.82 -1.80
N GLU A 489 -28.47 29.09 -1.42
CA GLU A 489 -28.39 27.94 -0.51
C GLU A 489 -28.58 26.65 -1.31
N PHE A 490 -27.78 25.62 -1.02
CA PHE A 490 -27.95 24.31 -1.65
C PHE A 490 -28.76 23.38 -0.73
N THR A 491 -29.53 22.46 -1.31
CA THR A 491 -30.20 21.40 -0.57
C THR A 491 -29.23 20.24 -0.32
N PRO A 492 -28.90 19.89 0.95
CA PRO A 492 -28.01 18.77 1.25
C PRO A 492 -28.66 17.41 0.94
N GLY A 493 -27.82 16.39 0.71
CA GLY A 493 -28.28 15.02 0.47
C GLY A 493 -27.83 14.45 -0.86
N ILE A 494 -26.55 14.60 -1.20
CA ILE A 494 -25.95 13.93 -2.36
C ILE A 494 -26.16 12.41 -2.30
N LYS A 495 -26.18 11.76 -3.47
CA LYS A 495 -26.30 10.30 -3.56
C LYS A 495 -25.07 9.64 -2.89
N ILE A 496 -25.28 8.75 -1.94
CA ILE A 496 -24.19 7.98 -1.33
C ILE A 496 -23.85 6.78 -2.23
N PRO A 497 -22.57 6.51 -2.53
CA PRO A 497 -22.14 5.34 -3.28
C PRO A 497 -22.68 4.03 -2.69
N THR A 498 -23.11 3.11 -3.56
CA THR A 498 -23.60 1.77 -3.18
C THR A 498 -22.43 0.90 -2.70
N CYS A 499 -22.02 1.09 -1.46
CA CYS A 499 -20.98 0.35 -0.77
C CYS A 499 -21.27 0.32 0.75
N ARG A 500 -20.61 -0.57 1.51
CA ARG A 500 -20.80 -0.61 2.97
C ARG A 500 -20.16 0.60 3.65
N ARG A 501 -18.96 1.01 3.24
CA ARG A 501 -18.29 2.21 3.74
C ARG A 501 -17.66 3.06 2.64
N TYR A 502 -17.89 4.36 2.71
CA TYR A 502 -17.30 5.36 1.80
C TYR A 502 -16.39 6.31 2.57
N PHE A 503 -15.12 6.35 2.17
CA PHE A 503 -14.07 7.17 2.74
C PHE A 503 -13.55 8.15 1.69
N ASN A 504 -13.56 9.44 2.03
CA ASN A 504 -12.98 10.52 1.24
C ASN A 504 -11.70 11.00 1.93
N VAL A 505 -10.55 10.77 1.29
CA VAL A 505 -9.22 11.10 1.84
C VAL A 505 -8.59 12.20 1.00
N TYR A 506 -8.14 13.28 1.64
CA TYR A 506 -7.55 14.41 0.92
C TYR A 506 -6.42 15.09 1.70
N HIS A 507 -5.56 15.79 0.97
CA HIS A 507 -4.50 16.63 1.52
C HIS A 507 -4.99 18.09 1.60
N PRO A 508 -4.71 18.85 2.69
CA PRO A 508 -5.25 20.20 2.89
C PRO A 508 -4.96 21.21 1.77
N ILE A 509 -3.83 21.06 1.08
CA ILE A 509 -3.39 21.95 -0.02
C ILE A 509 -3.58 21.33 -1.41
N ASP A 510 -4.23 20.16 -1.50
CA ASP A 510 -4.57 19.58 -2.80
C ASP A 510 -5.61 20.48 -3.49
N PRO A 511 -5.30 21.03 -4.67
CA PRO A 511 -6.16 22.02 -5.31
C PRO A 511 -7.48 21.45 -5.83
N ILE A 512 -7.56 20.12 -5.99
CA ILE A 512 -8.72 19.46 -6.59
C ILE A 512 -9.45 18.52 -5.64
N ALA A 513 -8.91 18.22 -4.46
CA ALA A 513 -9.57 17.34 -3.50
C ALA A 513 -10.44 18.14 -2.51
N TYR A 514 -11.71 17.76 -2.38
CA TYR A 514 -12.68 18.51 -1.58
C TYR A 514 -13.50 17.61 -0.65
N ARG A 515 -14.01 18.23 0.42
CA ARG A 515 -14.88 17.60 1.41
C ARG A 515 -16.22 17.18 0.83
N ILE A 516 -16.77 16.09 1.35
CA ILE A 516 -18.10 15.59 0.96
C ILE A 516 -19.12 15.64 2.10
N GLU A 517 -18.69 15.59 3.38
CA GLU A 517 -19.64 15.58 4.50
C GLU A 517 -20.59 16.79 4.52
N PRO A 518 -20.12 18.03 4.23
CA PRO A 518 -21.02 19.19 4.16
C PRO A 518 -22.09 19.06 3.07
N LEU A 519 -21.79 18.36 1.97
CA LEU A 519 -22.75 18.12 0.88
C LEU A 519 -23.79 17.04 1.22
N ILE A 520 -23.44 16.13 2.13
CA ILE A 520 -24.35 15.12 2.67
C ILE A 520 -25.27 15.75 3.73
N LYS A 521 -24.68 16.49 4.68
CA LYS A 521 -25.38 17.24 5.74
C LYS A 521 -24.68 18.57 5.98
N GLN A 522 -25.39 19.67 5.78
CA GLN A 522 -24.84 21.03 5.91
C GLN A 522 -24.25 21.31 7.30
N GLU A 523 -24.81 20.73 8.36
CA GLU A 523 -24.30 20.83 9.76
C GLU A 523 -22.84 20.37 9.91
N MET A 524 -22.32 19.57 8.98
CA MET A 524 -20.95 19.07 9.02
C MET A 524 -19.90 20.10 8.55
N HIS A 525 -20.30 21.25 8.02
CA HIS A 525 -19.36 22.29 7.59
C HIS A 525 -18.46 22.80 8.73
N ASP A 526 -19.04 22.98 9.93
CA ASP A 526 -18.34 23.43 11.14
C ASP A 526 -17.53 22.33 11.84
N LYS A 527 -17.61 21.08 11.36
CA LYS A 527 -16.84 19.96 11.91
C LYS A 527 -15.58 19.77 11.11
N GLU A 528 -14.46 19.70 11.81
CA GLU A 528 -13.18 19.38 11.18
C GLU A 528 -13.19 17.93 10.64
N PRO A 529 -12.56 17.68 9.47
CA PRO A 529 -12.32 16.33 8.98
C PRO A 529 -11.45 15.52 9.96
N VAL A 530 -11.52 14.19 9.89
CA VAL A 530 -10.71 13.34 10.76
C VAL A 530 -9.28 13.30 10.25
N GLN A 531 -8.32 13.74 11.06
CA GLN A 531 -6.91 13.64 10.70
C GLN A 531 -6.45 12.19 10.72
N LEU A 532 -5.74 11.75 9.68
CA LEU A 532 -5.14 10.42 9.64
C LEU A 532 -4.07 10.25 10.73
N MET A 533 -3.97 9.03 11.25
CA MET A 533 -2.89 8.64 12.16
C MET A 533 -1.56 8.64 11.41
N GLN A 534 -0.55 9.25 12.02
CA GLN A 534 0.79 9.28 11.46
C GLN A 534 1.47 7.94 11.72
N TYR A 535 1.81 7.20 10.65
CA TYR A 535 2.41 5.88 10.75
C TYR A 535 3.67 5.88 11.61
N SER A 536 4.56 6.86 11.42
CA SER A 536 5.80 6.95 12.19
C SER A 536 5.60 7.10 13.70
N ALA A 537 4.45 7.66 14.13
CA ALA A 537 4.11 7.81 15.55
C ALA A 537 3.50 6.53 16.15
N VAL A 538 2.99 5.62 15.33
CA VAL A 538 2.27 4.41 15.76
C VAL A 538 2.88 3.10 15.26
N LYS A 539 4.04 3.15 14.60
CA LYS A 539 4.70 1.97 14.00
C LYS A 539 5.02 0.85 14.99
N GLU A 540 5.17 1.17 16.28
CA GLU A 540 5.44 0.20 17.35
C GLU A 540 4.15 -0.28 18.06
N HIS A 541 2.99 0.24 17.67
CA HIS A 541 1.71 -0.15 18.27
C HIS A 541 1.25 -1.50 17.74
N THR A 542 0.70 -2.31 18.64
CA THR A 542 -0.07 -3.49 18.27
C THR A 542 -1.37 -3.10 17.57
N PHE A 543 -1.94 -4.01 16.77
CA PHE A 543 -3.23 -3.75 16.11
C PHE A 543 -4.36 -3.37 17.08
N GLY A 544 -4.37 -3.93 18.30
CA GLY A 544 -5.33 -3.55 19.34
C GLY A 544 -5.18 -2.09 19.79
N GLN A 545 -3.94 -1.63 19.99
CA GLN A 545 -3.64 -0.23 20.33
C GLN A 545 -3.96 0.73 19.18
N LEU A 546 -3.68 0.32 17.93
CA LEU A 546 -4.08 1.07 16.74
C LEU A 546 -5.60 1.23 16.69
N GLN A 547 -6.35 0.15 16.95
CA GLN A 547 -7.81 0.19 16.95
C GLN A 547 -8.39 1.08 18.06
N GLU A 548 -7.81 1.05 19.26
CA GLU A 548 -8.20 1.94 20.36
C GLU A 548 -7.96 3.42 20.03
N ALA A 549 -6.79 3.73 19.45
CA ALA A 549 -6.48 5.07 18.96
C ALA A 549 -7.46 5.52 17.87
N TRP A 550 -7.83 4.63 16.96
CA TRP A 550 -8.78 4.89 15.88
C TRP A 550 -10.20 5.21 16.37
N GLU A 551 -10.68 4.50 17.40
CA GLU A 551 -11.99 4.75 17.99
C GLU A 551 -12.08 6.09 18.71
N GLY A 552 -10.97 6.57 19.28
CA GLY A 552 -10.88 7.91 19.81
C GLY A 552 -11.08 9.00 18.75
N LEU A 553 -10.72 8.73 17.49
CA LEU A 553 -10.78 9.70 16.39
C LEU A 553 -12.13 9.74 15.65
N ASN A 554 -12.87 8.63 15.63
CA ASN A 554 -14.05 8.43 14.75
C ASN A 554 -15.38 8.32 15.49
N GLY A 555 -15.54 9.03 16.61
CA GLY A 555 -16.81 9.05 17.33
C GLY A 555 -18.00 9.42 16.43
N PRO A 556 -19.20 8.88 16.67
CA PRO A 556 -20.39 9.24 15.90
C PRO A 556 -20.73 10.72 16.11
N VAL A 557 -20.97 11.43 15.01
CA VAL A 557 -21.22 12.88 14.98
C VAL A 557 -22.43 13.17 14.10
N HIS A 558 -23.37 13.99 14.58
CA HIS A 558 -24.56 14.44 13.83
C HIS A 558 -25.35 13.32 13.10
N GLY A 559 -25.47 12.15 13.74
CA GLY A 559 -26.19 11.00 13.17
C GLY A 559 -25.48 10.30 12.01
N PHE A 560 -24.18 10.56 11.79
CA PHE A 560 -23.32 9.67 11.02
C PHE A 560 -22.83 8.51 11.89
N GLN A 561 -22.87 7.29 11.34
CA GLN A 561 -22.39 6.08 12.01
C GLN A 561 -20.86 6.05 12.07
N TYR A 562 -20.20 6.65 11.08
CA TYR A 562 -18.76 6.86 10.98
C TYR A 562 -18.51 8.13 10.14
N ARG A 563 -17.32 8.72 10.24
CA ARG A 563 -16.94 9.91 9.48
C ARG A 563 -16.58 9.54 8.03
N HIS A 564 -16.86 10.43 7.09
CA HIS A 564 -16.54 10.22 5.67
C HIS A 564 -15.29 10.99 5.25
N ASP A 565 -15.06 12.19 5.78
CA ASP A 565 -13.94 13.06 5.40
C ASP A 565 -12.71 12.82 6.29
N TYR A 566 -11.61 12.43 5.65
CA TYR A 566 -10.30 12.19 6.27
C TYR A 566 -9.23 13.07 5.64
N VAL A 567 -8.36 13.63 6.47
CA VAL A 567 -7.36 14.61 6.02
C VAL A 567 -5.94 14.16 6.38
N LEU A 568 -5.01 14.31 5.43
CA LEU A 568 -3.58 14.12 5.70
C LEU A 568 -3.03 15.29 6.52
N ARG A 569 -2.00 15.03 7.31
CA ARG A 569 -1.32 16.07 8.09
C ARG A 569 -0.45 16.94 7.19
N ARG A 570 -0.63 18.26 7.27
CA ARG A 570 0.24 19.25 6.60
C ARG A 570 1.66 19.19 7.18
N ARG A 571 2.69 19.19 6.33
CA ARG A 571 4.09 19.25 6.79
C ARG A 571 4.48 20.70 7.09
N LYS A 572 5.34 20.95 8.10
CA LYS A 572 5.81 22.31 8.45
C LYS A 572 6.49 23.05 7.28
N ARG A 573 7.12 22.33 6.35
CA ARG A 573 7.76 22.89 5.14
C ARG A 573 6.77 23.36 4.06
N GLU A 574 5.49 23.01 4.18
CA GLU A 574 4.42 23.39 3.26
C GLU A 574 3.68 24.67 3.69
N GLN A 575 4.17 25.38 4.72
CA GLN A 575 3.68 26.68 5.17
C GLN A 575 4.53 27.81 4.55
N GLY A 576 3.88 28.85 4.00
CA GLY A 576 4.52 30.06 3.47
C GLY A 576 4.50 30.18 1.92
N MET A 577 5.36 31.05 1.37
CA MET A 577 5.37 31.50 -0.05
C MET A 577 5.46 30.40 -1.13
N MET A 578 5.70 29.14 -0.77
CA MET A 578 5.87 28.02 -1.70
C MET A 578 4.62 27.10 -1.78
N GLU A 579 3.53 27.45 -1.11
CA GLU A 579 2.28 26.66 -1.05
C GLU A 579 1.75 26.25 -2.45
N VAL A 580 1.79 27.16 -3.42
CA VAL A 580 1.34 26.89 -4.80
C VAL A 580 2.21 25.83 -5.50
N ALA A 581 3.52 25.80 -5.23
CA ALA A 581 4.41 24.80 -5.82
C ALA A 581 4.20 23.41 -5.17
N PHE A 582 3.89 23.37 -3.88
CA PHE A 582 3.57 22.12 -3.18
C PHE A 582 2.14 21.60 -3.47
N ALA A 583 1.20 22.46 -3.87
CA ALA A 583 -0.17 22.07 -4.19
C ALA A 583 -0.23 20.98 -5.27
N ALA A 584 0.53 21.11 -6.35
CA ALA A 584 0.59 20.10 -7.40
C ALA A 584 1.21 18.78 -6.93
N ALA A 585 2.30 18.84 -6.13
CA ALA A 585 2.94 17.65 -5.56
C ALA A 585 2.05 16.95 -4.52
N SER A 586 1.23 17.70 -3.80
CA SER A 586 0.32 17.14 -2.80
C SER A 586 -0.73 16.23 -3.42
N HIS A 587 -1.14 16.48 -4.67
CA HIS A 587 -2.14 15.67 -5.37
C HIS A 587 -1.64 14.26 -5.72
N SER A 588 -0.34 14.08 -5.97
CA SER A 588 0.25 12.75 -6.22
C SER A 588 0.80 12.08 -4.96
N SER A 589 0.93 12.82 -3.85
CA SER A 589 1.55 12.35 -2.61
C SER A 589 0.90 11.12 -1.96
N TYR A 590 -0.38 10.86 -2.26
CA TYR A 590 -1.12 9.74 -1.68
C TYR A 590 -0.54 8.37 -2.03
N TRP A 591 0.06 8.22 -3.23
CA TRP A 591 0.70 6.98 -3.68
C TRP A 591 1.94 6.61 -2.86
N MET A 592 2.52 7.58 -2.16
CA MET A 592 3.75 7.41 -1.37
C MET A 592 3.51 7.70 0.12
N SER A 593 2.27 7.58 0.58
CA SER A 593 1.88 7.91 1.95
C SER A 593 1.62 6.67 2.80
N ASP A 594 2.49 6.40 3.78
CA ASP A 594 2.29 5.32 4.75
C ASP A 594 1.00 5.53 5.57
N ASP A 595 0.61 6.78 5.82
CA ASP A 595 -0.59 7.12 6.58
C ASP A 595 -1.86 6.66 5.84
N VAL A 596 -1.87 6.81 4.51
CA VAL A 596 -2.98 6.34 3.64
C VAL A 596 -3.02 4.81 3.60
N VAL A 597 -1.86 4.16 3.51
CA VAL A 597 -1.74 2.69 3.54
C VAL A 597 -2.21 2.13 4.88
N LEU A 598 -1.75 2.70 6.00
CA LEU A 598 -2.15 2.34 7.35
C LEU A 598 -3.66 2.45 7.51
N PHE A 599 -4.22 3.60 7.14
CA PHE A 599 -5.66 3.82 7.21
C PHE A 599 -6.43 2.78 6.40
N THR A 600 -6.02 2.52 5.16
CA THR A 600 -6.66 1.54 4.28
C THR A 600 -6.62 0.15 4.91
N LEU A 601 -5.43 -0.33 5.32
CA LEU A 601 -5.26 -1.65 5.96
C LEU A 601 -6.10 -1.81 7.22
N MET A 602 -6.20 -0.76 8.05
CA MET A 602 -7.08 -0.78 9.22
C MET A 602 -8.54 -1.01 8.83
N GLN A 603 -9.03 -0.36 7.77
CA GLN A 603 -10.40 -0.56 7.31
C GLN A 603 -10.61 -1.95 6.70
N LEU A 604 -9.62 -2.52 6.00
CA LEU A 604 -9.71 -3.89 5.45
C LEU A 604 -9.74 -4.96 6.57
N CYS A 605 -9.18 -4.66 7.75
CA CYS A 605 -9.13 -5.59 8.89
C CYS A 605 -10.42 -5.64 9.73
N GLN A 606 -11.56 -5.20 9.20
CA GLN A 606 -12.83 -5.13 9.94
C GLN A 606 -13.25 -6.42 10.65
N PRO A 607 -13.07 -7.64 10.08
CA PRO A 607 -13.40 -8.88 10.80
C PRO A 607 -12.66 -9.04 12.14
N VAL A 608 -11.44 -8.50 12.23
CA VAL A 608 -10.66 -8.47 13.47
C VAL A 608 -11.18 -7.39 14.41
N VAL A 609 -11.49 -6.21 13.86
CA VAL A 609 -12.07 -5.08 14.60
C VAL A 609 -13.37 -5.48 15.29
N ASP A 610 -14.28 -6.15 14.59
CA ASP A 610 -15.56 -6.63 15.14
C ASP A 610 -15.35 -7.57 16.35
N THR A 611 -14.23 -8.31 16.36
CA THR A 611 -13.84 -9.16 17.50
C THR A 611 -13.33 -8.32 18.67
N LEU A 612 -12.47 -7.33 18.40
CA LEU A 612 -11.93 -6.42 19.42
C LEU A 612 -13.04 -5.55 20.04
N HIS A 613 -14.03 -5.12 19.25
CA HIS A 613 -15.19 -4.35 19.73
C HIS A 613 -15.96 -5.07 20.83
N ARG A 614 -16.03 -6.40 20.81
CA ARG A 614 -16.66 -7.18 21.89
C ARG A 614 -15.91 -7.01 23.21
N TYR A 615 -14.58 -7.04 23.19
CA TYR A 615 -13.73 -6.83 24.37
C TYR A 615 -13.80 -5.39 24.87
N MET A 616 -13.73 -4.42 23.96
CA MET A 616 -13.83 -2.99 24.27
C MET A 616 -15.18 -2.65 24.90
N SER A 617 -16.27 -3.18 24.33
CA SER A 617 -17.63 -3.01 24.86
C SER A 617 -17.80 -3.64 26.24
N ALA A 618 -17.17 -4.78 26.48
CA ALA A 618 -17.15 -5.47 27.76
C ALA A 618 -16.18 -4.85 28.78
N ARG A 619 -15.33 -3.89 28.36
CA ARG A 619 -14.27 -3.27 29.17
C ARG A 619 -13.27 -4.27 29.74
N VAL A 620 -12.99 -5.32 28.96
CA VAL A 620 -11.98 -6.33 29.27
C VAL A 620 -10.69 -5.98 28.52
N PRO A 621 -9.49 -6.23 29.08
CA PRO A 621 -8.24 -6.00 28.36
C PRO A 621 -8.24 -6.65 26.98
N LEU A 622 -7.70 -5.93 25.99
CA LEU A 622 -7.64 -6.43 24.61
C LEU A 622 -6.83 -7.74 24.55
N PRO A 623 -7.29 -8.72 23.76
CA PRO A 623 -6.60 -9.98 23.64
C PRO A 623 -5.32 -9.81 22.84
N LYS A 624 -4.31 -10.62 23.13
CA LYS A 624 -3.17 -10.78 22.23
C LYS A 624 -3.63 -11.47 20.96
N LEU A 625 -3.51 -10.77 19.83
CA LEU A 625 -3.80 -11.34 18.52
C LEU A 625 -2.61 -12.18 18.07
N MET A 626 -2.89 -13.37 17.55
CA MET A 626 -1.87 -14.24 17.00
C MET A 626 -2.40 -14.89 15.74
N ARG A 627 -1.55 -15.03 14.72
CA ARG A 627 -1.87 -15.91 13.60
C ARG A 627 -1.96 -17.35 14.08
N SER A 628 -2.83 -18.14 13.44
CA SER A 628 -2.83 -19.59 13.60
C SER A 628 -1.64 -20.25 12.86
N ILE A 629 -0.40 -19.92 13.27
CA ILE A 629 0.83 -20.50 12.73
C ILE A 629 1.18 -21.79 13.45
N VAL A 630 1.59 -22.81 12.69
CA VAL A 630 2.25 -23.99 13.22
C VAL A 630 3.75 -23.79 13.06
N GLU A 631 4.48 -23.86 14.16
CA GLU A 631 5.93 -23.64 14.17
C GLU A 631 6.63 -24.67 13.28
N LEU A 632 7.46 -24.19 12.36
CA LEU A 632 8.39 -25.03 11.61
C LEU A 632 9.54 -25.40 12.54
N THR A 633 9.72 -26.68 12.81
CA THR A 633 10.76 -27.17 13.72
C THR A 633 11.62 -28.24 13.03
N PRO A 634 12.82 -28.54 13.53
CA PRO A 634 13.61 -29.69 13.05
C PRO A 634 12.86 -31.02 13.16
N HIS A 635 11.81 -31.10 13.98
CA HIS A 635 10.96 -32.29 14.13
C HIS A 635 9.89 -32.41 13.03
N THR A 636 9.65 -31.34 12.27
CA THR A 636 8.66 -31.32 11.19
C THR A 636 9.03 -32.37 10.13
N LYS A 637 8.01 -33.14 9.71
CA LYS A 637 8.18 -34.17 8.68
C LYS A 637 8.08 -33.59 7.29
N VAL A 638 9.20 -33.05 6.82
CA VAL A 638 9.32 -32.49 5.47
C VAL A 638 9.32 -33.63 4.45
N LEU A 639 8.38 -33.57 3.50
CA LEU A 639 8.25 -34.50 2.38
C LEU A 639 9.10 -34.06 1.19
N LEU A 640 9.18 -32.76 0.94
CA LEU A 640 9.99 -32.17 -0.14
C LEU A 640 10.42 -30.74 0.23
N SER A 641 11.60 -30.36 -0.26
CA SER A 641 12.15 -29.01 -0.18
C SER A 641 12.70 -28.60 -1.54
N ALA A 642 12.25 -27.47 -2.10
CA ALA A 642 12.75 -26.96 -3.37
C ALA A 642 12.69 -25.44 -3.43
N THR A 643 13.46 -24.83 -4.32
CA THR A 643 13.28 -23.42 -4.70
C THR A 643 12.11 -23.29 -5.67
N ALA A 644 11.30 -22.27 -5.47
CA ALA A 644 10.22 -21.91 -6.39
C ALA A 644 10.05 -20.39 -6.44
N LEU A 645 9.61 -19.89 -7.59
CA LEU A 645 9.18 -18.50 -7.77
C LEU A 645 7.73 -18.40 -7.29
N VAL A 646 7.53 -17.85 -6.10
CA VAL A 646 6.23 -17.72 -5.45
C VAL A 646 5.65 -16.34 -5.74
N ARG A 647 4.41 -16.29 -6.22
CA ARG A 647 3.72 -15.03 -6.54
C ARG A 647 3.22 -14.35 -5.27
N ASP A 648 3.63 -13.12 -5.07
CA ASP A 648 3.08 -12.20 -4.08
C ASP A 648 1.78 -11.59 -4.62
N ARG A 649 0.71 -11.71 -3.85
CA ARG A 649 -0.66 -11.28 -4.24
C ARG A 649 -0.92 -9.78 -4.09
N CYS A 650 -0.13 -9.12 -3.24
CA CYS A 650 -0.26 -7.69 -3.00
C CYS A 650 0.45 -6.88 -4.11
N THR A 651 1.61 -7.37 -4.56
CA THR A 651 2.46 -6.72 -5.58
C THR A 651 2.24 -7.32 -6.96
N GLY A 652 1.86 -8.60 -7.06
CA GLY A 652 1.77 -9.37 -8.31
C GLY A 652 3.09 -10.02 -8.74
N LEU A 653 4.20 -9.71 -8.06
CA LEU A 653 5.55 -10.16 -8.41
C LEU A 653 5.84 -11.57 -7.93
N SER A 654 6.60 -12.33 -8.70
CA SER A 654 7.12 -13.62 -8.24
C SER A 654 8.49 -13.44 -7.59
N ARG A 655 8.67 -14.01 -6.40
CA ARG A 655 9.94 -13.98 -5.66
C ARG A 655 10.46 -15.40 -5.48
N GLU A 656 11.77 -15.57 -5.62
CA GLU A 656 12.38 -16.86 -5.34
C GLU A 656 12.35 -17.11 -3.82
N GLN A 657 11.76 -18.23 -3.44
CA GLN A 657 11.64 -18.68 -2.06
C GLN A 657 11.95 -20.17 -1.97
N ILE A 658 12.36 -20.61 -0.77
CA ILE A 658 12.45 -22.03 -0.48
C ILE A 658 11.07 -22.46 0.02
N VAL A 659 10.50 -23.44 -0.67
CA VAL A 659 9.21 -24.02 -0.31
C VAL A 659 9.44 -25.40 0.28
N LEU A 660 8.96 -25.59 1.51
CA LEU A 660 8.92 -26.90 2.16
C LEU A 660 7.47 -27.37 2.20
N ILE A 661 7.25 -28.65 1.95
CA ILE A 661 5.93 -29.27 2.05
C ILE A 661 5.95 -30.38 3.09
N ASP A 662 4.96 -30.36 3.97
CA ASP A 662 4.58 -31.48 4.82
C ASP A 662 3.19 -32.01 4.42
N LYS A 663 2.64 -32.97 5.17
CA LYS A 663 1.33 -33.58 4.85
C LYS A 663 0.13 -32.64 5.03
N ASP A 664 0.29 -31.53 5.74
CA ASP A 664 -0.79 -30.62 6.13
C ASP A 664 -0.57 -29.19 5.63
N ARG A 665 0.66 -28.80 5.22
CA ARG A 665 1.07 -27.41 4.99
C ARG A 665 2.22 -27.26 3.99
N LEU A 666 2.22 -26.10 3.32
CA LEU A 666 3.36 -25.51 2.66
C LEU A 666 3.98 -24.45 3.58
N TYR A 667 5.30 -24.36 3.58
CA TYR A 667 6.09 -23.37 4.29
C TYR A 667 6.96 -22.59 3.29
N PHE A 668 6.98 -21.28 3.42
CA PHE A 668 7.68 -20.34 2.55
C PHE A 668 8.76 -19.62 3.34
N LEU A 669 10.01 -19.79 2.90
CA LEU A 669 11.19 -19.27 3.58
C LEU A 669 11.92 -18.29 2.66
N SER A 670 12.22 -17.11 3.19
CA SER A 670 12.77 -15.99 2.42
C SER A 670 14.29 -16.06 2.20
N ARG A 671 15.06 -16.63 3.14
CA ARG A 671 16.53 -16.63 3.08
C ARG A 671 17.13 -18.01 3.32
N LEU A 672 17.88 -18.48 2.33
CA LEU A 672 18.59 -19.75 2.42
C LEU A 672 19.64 -19.78 3.53
N SER A 673 20.31 -18.65 3.78
CA SER A 673 21.37 -18.54 4.79
C SER A 673 20.88 -18.72 6.22
N GLU A 674 19.60 -18.44 6.49
CA GLU A 674 19.00 -18.54 7.82
C GLU A 674 18.54 -19.96 8.15
N VAL A 675 18.22 -20.74 7.11
CA VAL A 675 17.66 -22.08 7.24
C VAL A 675 18.71 -23.15 6.95
N ALA A 676 19.59 -22.98 5.97
CA ALA A 676 20.57 -24.01 5.64
C ALA A 676 21.78 -23.99 6.59
N CYS A 677 22.07 -25.13 7.22
CA CYS A 677 23.16 -25.28 8.19
C CYS A 677 24.34 -26.06 7.61
N ARG A 678 25.56 -25.71 8.00
CA ARG A 678 26.77 -26.47 7.65
C ARG A 678 26.91 -27.69 8.57
N CYS A 679 26.91 -28.88 7.97
CA CYS A 679 27.18 -30.13 8.67
C CYS A 679 28.70 -30.29 8.83
N LYS A 680 29.19 -30.45 10.07
CA LYS A 680 30.62 -30.66 10.34
C LYS A 680 31.01 -32.13 10.13
N TRP A 681 30.20 -33.02 10.69
CA TRP A 681 30.38 -34.46 10.59
C TRP A 681 29.03 -35.15 10.76
N ARG A 682 28.93 -36.39 10.27
CA ARG A 682 27.76 -37.25 10.35
C ARG A 682 28.22 -38.68 10.62
N ILE A 683 27.62 -39.31 11.62
CA ILE A 683 27.94 -40.69 12.01
C ILE A 683 26.71 -41.55 11.73
N LYS A 684 26.90 -42.66 11.00
CA LYS A 684 25.86 -43.66 10.80
C LYS A 684 25.73 -44.54 12.05
N LEU A 685 24.51 -44.65 12.57
CA LEU A 685 24.18 -45.52 13.68
C LEU A 685 24.01 -46.95 13.14
N THR A 686 24.57 -47.92 13.85
CA THR A 686 24.52 -49.35 13.51
C THR A 686 24.20 -50.14 14.78
N ALA A 687 23.81 -51.41 14.66
CA ALA A 687 23.55 -52.26 15.82
C ALA A 687 24.76 -52.43 16.76
N THR A 688 25.97 -52.12 16.29
CA THR A 688 27.23 -52.17 17.05
C THR A 688 27.64 -50.83 17.66
N THR A 689 27.00 -49.72 17.28
CA THR A 689 27.22 -48.40 17.89
C THR A 689 26.81 -48.45 19.36
N LYS A 690 27.61 -47.86 20.25
CA LYS A 690 27.27 -47.77 21.69
C LYS A 690 27.30 -46.32 22.16
N ALA A 691 26.23 -45.90 22.84
CA ALA A 691 26.20 -44.68 23.63
C ALA A 691 26.39 -45.05 25.11
N VAL A 692 27.48 -44.60 25.72
CA VAL A 692 27.87 -44.92 27.10
C VAL A 692 28.03 -43.65 27.94
N TYR A 693 27.90 -43.80 29.25
CA TYR A 693 28.19 -42.70 30.18
C TYR A 693 29.69 -42.35 30.13
N GLY A 694 30.01 -41.06 30.14
CA GLY A 694 31.38 -40.58 30.23
C GLY A 694 31.90 -40.56 31.67
N GLU A 695 33.09 -39.99 31.86
CA GLU A 695 33.80 -39.99 33.15
C GLU A 695 33.06 -39.17 34.23
N ASP A 696 32.34 -38.11 33.83
CA ASP A 696 31.53 -37.27 34.73
C ASP A 696 30.03 -37.49 34.54
N SER A 697 29.26 -37.12 35.56
CA SER A 697 27.79 -37.16 35.56
C SER A 697 27.11 -36.35 34.44
N PHE A 698 27.84 -35.50 33.72
CA PHE A 698 27.31 -34.70 32.61
C PHE A 698 27.75 -35.19 31.23
N MET A 699 28.68 -36.15 31.17
CA MET A 699 29.31 -36.58 29.93
C MET A 699 28.69 -37.86 29.36
N MET A 700 28.71 -37.98 28.03
CA MET A 700 28.37 -39.18 27.29
C MET A 700 29.35 -39.37 26.14
N ASN A 701 29.64 -40.63 25.83
CA ASN A 701 30.54 -40.99 24.74
C ASN A 701 29.78 -41.82 23.72
N ILE A 702 29.99 -41.51 22.44
CA ILE A 702 29.45 -42.29 21.32
C ILE A 702 30.61 -42.99 20.64
N ILE A 703 30.51 -44.30 20.57
CA ILE A 703 31.56 -45.18 20.03
C ILE A 703 31.04 -45.78 18.71
N PRO A 704 31.55 -45.33 17.54
CA PRO A 704 31.20 -45.88 16.24
C PRO A 704 31.77 -47.30 16.03
N SER A 705 31.18 -48.06 15.11
CA SER A 705 31.47 -49.50 14.89
C SER A 705 32.93 -49.83 14.54
N GLU A 706 33.70 -48.90 13.98
CA GLU A 706 35.12 -49.16 13.63
C GLU A 706 36.06 -49.12 14.86
N ALA A 707 35.53 -48.82 16.06
CA ALA A 707 36.29 -48.74 17.30
C ALA A 707 36.43 -50.02 18.11
N ALA A 708 35.54 -50.98 17.88
CA ALA A 708 35.38 -52.10 18.79
C ALA A 708 36.33 -53.29 18.48
N ALA A 709 37.15 -53.20 17.44
CA ALA A 709 38.10 -54.24 17.04
C ALA A 709 39.55 -53.87 17.39
N ALA A 710 39.84 -53.63 18.67
CA ALA A 710 41.20 -53.68 19.19
C ALA A 710 41.23 -54.70 20.33
N GLU A 711 41.69 -55.92 20.03
CA GLU A 711 41.98 -56.91 21.06
C GLU A 711 43.12 -56.41 21.97
N PRO A 712 43.04 -56.66 23.29
CA PRO A 712 44.10 -56.27 24.21
C PRO A 712 45.31 -57.21 24.05
N GLY A 713 46.32 -56.84 23.25
CA GLY A 713 47.56 -57.62 23.23
C GLY A 713 48.64 -57.43 22.15
N ALA A 714 48.56 -56.47 21.22
CA ALA A 714 49.60 -56.30 20.18
C ALA A 714 50.46 -55.04 20.38
N PRO A 715 51.80 -55.10 20.21
CA PRO A 715 52.70 -53.96 20.38
C PRO A 715 52.57 -52.93 19.25
N PRO A 716 52.85 -51.64 19.51
CA PRO A 716 52.61 -50.58 18.54
C PRO A 716 53.70 -50.58 17.47
N THR A 717 53.31 -50.78 16.21
CA THR A 717 54.14 -50.40 15.06
C THR A 717 53.63 -49.09 14.45
N SER A 718 54.59 -48.32 13.96
CA SER A 718 54.59 -46.90 13.64
C SER A 718 53.45 -46.36 12.76
N ASN A 719 52.91 -45.23 13.23
CA ASN A 719 52.40 -44.03 12.54
C ASN A 719 51.45 -44.19 11.33
N ASN A 720 50.20 -43.75 11.59
CA ASN A 720 49.06 -43.49 10.69
C ASN A 720 47.95 -44.56 10.60
N ALA A 721 47.55 -45.14 11.73
CA ALA A 721 46.19 -45.65 11.89
C ALA A 721 45.34 -44.57 12.58
N MET A 722 44.37 -43.98 11.85
CA MET A 722 43.34 -43.13 12.46
C MET A 722 42.65 -43.93 13.56
N GLN A 723 42.80 -43.48 14.81
CA GLN A 723 42.00 -44.05 15.88
C GLN A 723 40.53 -43.78 15.59
N PRO A 724 39.65 -44.73 15.91
CA PRO A 724 38.22 -44.56 15.75
C PRO A 724 37.77 -43.42 16.67
N GLU A 725 37.24 -42.36 16.07
CA GLU A 725 36.95 -41.10 16.73
C GLU A 725 35.80 -41.31 17.74
N VAL A 726 36.14 -41.47 19.02
CA VAL A 726 35.15 -41.49 20.09
C VAL A 726 34.67 -40.07 20.30
N HIS A 727 33.41 -39.81 19.96
CA HIS A 727 32.83 -38.48 20.15
C HIS A 727 32.37 -38.33 21.59
N VAL A 728 32.98 -37.38 22.30
CA VAL A 728 32.71 -37.08 23.70
C VAL A 728 31.87 -35.81 23.79
N PHE A 729 30.70 -35.93 24.41
CA PHE A 729 29.77 -34.82 24.61
C PHE A 729 29.52 -34.55 26.09
N LYS A 730 29.34 -33.27 26.43
CA LYS A 730 28.93 -32.80 27.76
C LYS A 730 27.60 -32.08 27.66
N ALA A 731 26.62 -32.57 28.40
CA ALA A 731 25.29 -31.97 28.50
C ALA A 731 25.26 -30.87 29.58
N PRO A 732 24.33 -29.91 29.50
CA PRO A 732 24.16 -28.88 30.52
C PRO A 732 23.66 -29.45 31.86
N SER A 733 23.02 -30.62 31.87
CA SER A 733 22.49 -31.26 33.07
C SER A 733 22.37 -32.78 32.92
N THR A 734 22.33 -33.49 34.05
CA THR A 734 22.16 -34.95 34.09
C THR A 734 20.86 -35.42 33.40
N PRO A 735 19.69 -34.74 33.51
CA PRO A 735 18.48 -35.15 32.81
C PRO A 735 18.60 -34.98 31.28
N VAL A 736 19.23 -33.90 30.81
CA VAL A 736 19.45 -33.69 29.37
C VAL A 736 20.34 -34.77 28.79
N ARG A 737 21.46 -35.10 29.46
CA ARG A 737 22.32 -36.23 29.08
C ARG A 737 21.52 -37.53 29.02
N ASN A 738 20.75 -37.85 30.05
CA ASN A 738 19.96 -39.08 30.12
C ASN A 738 18.92 -39.16 28.99
N ALA A 739 18.28 -38.04 28.64
CA ALA A 739 17.32 -37.96 27.54
C ALA A 739 17.99 -38.22 26.18
N TRP A 740 19.18 -37.64 25.94
CA TRP A 740 19.97 -37.90 24.74
C TRP A 740 20.43 -39.37 24.66
N MET A 741 20.99 -39.90 25.75
CA MET A 741 21.39 -41.31 25.86
C MET A 741 20.22 -42.26 25.58
N LYS A 742 19.04 -41.97 26.13
CA LYS A 742 17.82 -42.75 25.90
C LYS A 742 17.42 -42.72 24.42
N ALA A 743 17.39 -41.53 23.81
CA ALA A 743 16.99 -41.37 22.41
C ALA A 743 17.94 -42.10 21.45
N ILE A 744 19.25 -41.97 21.66
CA ILE A 744 20.27 -42.62 20.81
C ILE A 744 20.20 -44.14 20.95
N ASN A 745 20.12 -44.66 22.19
CA ASN A 745 20.02 -46.11 22.40
C ASN A 745 18.71 -46.69 21.85
N GLN A 746 17.60 -45.93 21.89
CA GLN A 746 16.34 -46.34 21.25
C GLN A 746 16.47 -46.38 19.72
N ALA A 747 17.15 -45.42 19.10
CA ALA A 747 17.42 -45.43 17.67
C ALA A 747 18.27 -46.64 17.27
N ILE A 748 19.36 -46.91 18.02
CA ILE A 748 20.23 -48.08 17.80
C ILE A 748 19.45 -49.40 17.94
N ALA A 749 18.60 -49.51 18.97
CA ALA A 749 17.79 -50.71 19.19
C ALA A 749 16.80 -50.97 18.04
N LYS A 750 16.17 -49.92 17.50
CA LYS A 750 15.28 -50.03 16.33
C LYS A 750 16.00 -50.54 15.09
N ILE A 751 17.23 -50.08 14.85
CA ILE A 751 18.07 -50.56 13.74
C ILE A 751 18.36 -52.06 13.91
N GLY A 752 18.73 -52.46 15.13
CA GLY A 752 19.00 -53.87 15.47
C GLY A 752 17.79 -54.80 15.38
N SER A 753 16.56 -54.30 15.58
CA SER A 753 15.33 -55.10 15.43
C SER A 753 14.82 -55.20 13.99
N SER A 754 15.22 -54.30 13.09
CA SER A 754 14.71 -54.23 11.70
C SER A 754 15.22 -55.34 10.75
N VAL A 755 15.93 -56.36 11.27
CA VAL A 755 16.39 -57.51 10.46
C VAL A 755 15.29 -58.57 10.27
N ALA A 756 14.07 -58.39 10.81
CA ALA A 756 13.03 -59.43 10.77
C ALA A 756 11.61 -59.01 10.34
N GLU A 757 11.36 -57.76 9.93
CA GLU A 757 10.06 -57.39 9.35
C GLU A 757 10.29 -56.45 8.16
N GLU A 758 9.86 -56.86 6.96
CA GLU A 758 9.61 -55.94 5.85
C GLU A 758 8.55 -54.92 6.31
N SER A 759 8.99 -53.77 6.79
CA SER A 759 8.08 -52.67 7.11
C SER A 759 7.54 -52.09 5.80
N CYS A 760 6.24 -52.27 5.57
CA CYS A 760 5.47 -51.33 4.75
C CYS A 760 5.66 -49.91 5.31
N ASP A 761 5.87 -48.93 4.44
CA ASP A 761 6.08 -47.48 4.69
C ASP A 761 7.51 -46.97 4.97
N ALA A 762 8.56 -47.68 4.53
CA ALA A 762 9.88 -47.04 4.40
C ALA A 762 9.94 -46.22 3.09
N PHE A 763 9.34 -45.02 3.12
CA PHE A 763 9.46 -44.05 2.04
C PHE A 763 10.94 -43.69 1.84
N PRO A 764 11.50 -43.80 0.62
CA PRO A 764 12.83 -43.28 0.33
C PRO A 764 12.85 -41.79 0.68
N ARG A 765 13.81 -41.36 1.52
CA ARG A 765 14.13 -39.94 1.69
C ARG A 765 14.63 -39.42 0.35
N ASP A 766 13.72 -38.90 -0.46
CA ASP A 766 14.10 -38.07 -1.61
C ASP A 766 14.39 -36.66 -1.08
N THR A 767 15.41 -36.54 -0.22
CA THR A 767 16.07 -35.26 0.08
C THR A 767 16.90 -34.78 -1.12
N ALA A 768 16.68 -35.35 -2.30
CA ALA A 768 17.40 -35.09 -3.53
C ALA A 768 17.13 -33.66 -4.02
N ASN A 769 18.02 -32.75 -3.60
CA ASN A 769 18.61 -31.69 -4.42
C ASN A 769 17.67 -31.04 -5.45
N LEU A 770 16.57 -30.41 -5.02
CA LEU A 770 15.90 -29.37 -5.82
C LEU A 770 16.18 -27.95 -5.30
N VAL A 771 17.03 -27.83 -4.27
CA VAL A 771 17.56 -26.55 -3.81
C VAL A 771 19.06 -26.57 -4.11
N ASP A 772 19.53 -25.65 -4.93
CA ASP A 772 20.97 -25.42 -5.13
C ASP A 772 21.55 -24.76 -3.86
N LEU A 773 22.04 -25.60 -2.94
CA LEU A 773 22.66 -25.14 -1.70
C LEU A 773 24.13 -24.75 -1.95
N PRO A 774 24.62 -23.64 -1.36
CA PRO A 774 26.05 -23.34 -1.34
C PRO A 774 26.86 -24.50 -0.77
N THR A 775 28.04 -24.76 -1.34
CA THR A 775 28.89 -25.89 -1.01
C THR A 775 29.09 -26.05 0.51
N GLY A 776 28.67 -27.20 1.04
CA GLY A 776 28.80 -27.54 2.46
C GLY A 776 27.61 -27.18 3.36
N LYS A 777 26.55 -26.54 2.85
CA LYS A 777 25.29 -26.33 3.59
C LYS A 777 24.26 -27.42 3.28
N SER A 778 23.37 -27.72 4.24
CA SER A 778 22.32 -28.75 4.13
C SER A 778 21.07 -28.37 4.95
N MET A 779 19.92 -28.92 4.56
CA MET A 779 18.65 -28.82 5.31
C MET A 779 18.20 -30.17 5.90
N ASP A 780 19.06 -31.18 5.86
CA ASP A 780 18.76 -32.56 6.27
C ASP A 780 18.41 -32.72 7.75
N TYR A 781 18.51 -31.67 8.56
CA TYR A 781 18.20 -31.74 9.99
C TYR A 781 16.70 -31.85 10.29
N PHE A 782 15.82 -31.67 9.30
CA PHE A 782 14.39 -31.97 9.44
C PHE A 782 14.16 -33.48 9.70
N ASN A 783 12.95 -33.87 10.12
CA ASN A 783 12.67 -35.22 10.62
C ASN A 783 13.54 -35.66 11.81
N ALA A 784 13.99 -34.72 12.65
CA ALA A 784 14.77 -35.03 13.84
C ALA A 784 13.94 -35.81 14.86
N ILE A 785 14.50 -36.91 15.39
CA ILE A 785 13.97 -37.56 16.60
C ILE A 785 14.27 -36.66 17.80
N LYS A 786 15.49 -36.11 17.83
CA LYS A 786 15.94 -35.20 18.87
C LYS A 786 16.94 -34.20 18.29
N ALA A 787 16.79 -32.93 18.60
CA ALA A 787 17.76 -31.90 18.27
C ALA A 787 18.06 -31.04 19.50
N GLY A 788 19.24 -30.41 19.54
CA GLY A 788 19.61 -29.50 20.62
C GLY A 788 21.11 -29.31 20.80
N PHE A 789 21.49 -28.38 21.67
CA PHE A 789 22.88 -28.05 21.93
C PHE A 789 23.53 -28.99 22.96
N LEU A 790 24.72 -29.49 22.63
CA LEU A 790 25.64 -30.14 23.57
C LEU A 790 27.06 -29.59 23.37
N LYS A 791 27.90 -29.71 24.40
CA LYS A 791 29.32 -29.37 24.28
C LYS A 791 30.10 -30.55 23.74
N GLU A 792 30.76 -30.39 22.61
CA GLU A 792 31.67 -31.38 22.02
C GLU A 792 33.09 -31.14 22.50
N LYS A 793 33.79 -32.21 22.90
CA LYS A 793 35.21 -32.16 23.21
C LYS A 793 36.03 -32.28 21.93
N THR A 794 36.83 -31.27 21.62
CA THR A 794 37.75 -31.26 20.47
C THR A 794 39.19 -31.07 20.92
N ALA A 795 40.09 -31.93 20.43
CA ALA A 795 41.52 -31.85 20.69
C ALA A 795 42.16 -30.81 19.76
N ASN A 796 42.58 -29.66 20.31
CA ASN A 796 43.28 -28.61 19.56
C ASN A 796 44.75 -28.55 20.01
N GLY A 797 45.58 -29.45 19.49
CA GLY A 797 46.98 -29.54 19.87
C GLY A 797 47.18 -30.04 21.30
N TRP A 798 47.80 -29.25 22.17
CA TRP A 798 48.11 -29.64 23.56
C TRP A 798 46.97 -29.39 24.56
N TYR A 799 45.85 -28.77 24.13
CA TYR A 799 44.73 -28.44 25.01
C TYR A 799 43.41 -29.01 24.49
N ASP A 800 42.62 -29.56 25.40
CA ASP A 800 41.22 -29.93 25.17
C ASP A 800 40.35 -28.68 25.24
N SER A 801 39.49 -28.49 24.22
CA SER A 801 38.51 -27.41 24.18
C SER A 801 37.10 -27.97 24.08
N TRP A 802 36.15 -27.30 24.74
CA TRP A 802 34.73 -27.63 24.67
C TRP A 802 34.02 -26.60 23.81
N ASN A 803 33.38 -27.06 22.75
CA ASN A 803 32.65 -26.21 21.82
C ASN A 803 31.16 -26.51 21.88
N ASP A 804 30.31 -25.49 21.97
CA ASP A 804 28.87 -25.66 21.83
C ASP A 804 28.55 -26.07 20.39
N ARG A 805 27.80 -27.18 20.24
CA ARG A 805 27.44 -27.77 18.96
C ARG A 805 25.96 -28.10 18.92
N TRP A 806 25.34 -27.84 17.78
CA TRP A 806 23.97 -28.24 17.54
C TRP A 806 23.94 -29.65 16.97
N LEU A 807 23.42 -30.60 17.75
CA LEU A 807 23.34 -32.01 17.35
C LEU A 807 21.93 -32.35 16.93
N VAL A 808 21.82 -33.24 15.95
CA VAL A 808 20.56 -33.72 15.40
C VAL A 808 20.63 -35.24 15.26
N LEU A 809 19.78 -35.91 16.02
CA LEU A 809 19.56 -37.35 15.95
C LEU A 809 18.40 -37.64 15.00
N GLN A 810 18.68 -38.45 14.00
CA GLN A 810 17.70 -39.04 13.09
C GLN A 810 17.62 -40.55 13.33
N GLU A 811 16.82 -41.24 12.52
CA GLU A 811 16.56 -42.68 12.69
C GLU A 811 17.83 -43.54 12.59
N ASP A 812 18.72 -43.20 11.65
CA ASP A 812 19.90 -43.99 11.31
C ASP A 812 21.22 -43.21 11.35
N HIS A 813 21.19 -41.90 11.67
CA HIS A 813 22.38 -41.06 11.75
C HIS A 813 22.32 -40.07 12.93
N LEU A 814 23.49 -39.73 13.45
CA LEU A 814 23.71 -38.58 14.32
C LEU A 814 24.58 -37.56 13.58
N SER A 815 24.09 -36.35 13.42
CA SER A 815 24.77 -35.28 12.70
C SER A 815 25.09 -34.10 13.63
N CYS A 816 26.22 -33.44 13.38
CA CYS A 816 26.65 -32.25 14.07
C CYS A 816 26.72 -31.06 13.13
N TYR A 817 26.13 -29.96 13.55
CA TYR A 817 26.05 -28.72 12.79
C TYR A 817 26.76 -27.58 13.51
N GLU A 818 27.27 -26.64 12.72
CA GLU A 818 27.97 -25.46 13.26
C GLU A 818 27.04 -24.56 14.08
N ASN A 819 25.80 -24.38 13.63
CA ASN A 819 24.78 -23.52 14.24
C ASN A 819 23.39 -24.19 14.13
N SER A 820 22.41 -23.69 14.90
CA SER A 820 20.99 -24.03 14.71
C SER A 820 20.34 -23.16 13.62
N PRO A 821 19.38 -23.69 12.85
CA PRO A 821 18.62 -22.92 11.88
C PRO A 821 17.74 -21.90 12.59
N LYS A 822 17.54 -20.73 11.97
CA LYS A 822 16.52 -19.77 12.37
C LYS A 822 15.25 -20.09 11.57
N LEU A 823 14.24 -20.60 12.26
CA LEU A 823 12.94 -20.98 11.67
C LEU A 823 11.84 -19.99 12.10
N ASP A 824 12.24 -18.78 12.48
CA ASP A 824 11.34 -17.72 12.93
C ASP A 824 10.62 -17.11 11.71
N PHE A 825 9.30 -16.89 11.84
CA PHE A 825 8.44 -16.26 10.83
C PHE A 825 8.45 -16.90 9.43
N VAL A 826 7.81 -18.07 9.36
CA VAL A 826 7.62 -18.80 8.11
C VAL A 826 6.23 -18.53 7.55
N GLY A 827 6.17 -18.03 6.31
CA GLY A 827 4.89 -17.97 5.60
C GLY A 827 4.35 -19.38 5.47
N GLN A 828 3.06 -19.61 5.74
CA GLN A 828 2.49 -20.95 5.66
C GLN A 828 1.16 -20.94 4.91
N PHE A 829 0.90 -22.02 4.19
CA PHE A 829 -0.35 -22.24 3.48
C PHE A 829 -0.89 -23.63 3.80
N PRO A 830 -2.14 -23.75 4.28
CA PRO A 830 -2.71 -25.03 4.66
C PRO A 830 -3.03 -25.90 3.42
N LEU A 831 -2.78 -27.21 3.50
CA LEU A 831 -3.08 -28.23 2.48
C LEU A 831 -4.31 -29.10 2.81
N HIS A 832 -5.01 -28.78 3.91
CA HIS A 832 -6.22 -29.50 4.26
C HIS A 832 -7.38 -29.14 3.33
N ARG A 833 -7.89 -30.13 2.57
CA ARG A 833 -9.00 -30.01 1.62
C ARG A 833 -8.74 -28.93 0.56
N THR A 834 -7.53 -28.94 0.01
CA THR A 834 -7.11 -28.00 -1.04
C THR A 834 -7.18 -28.61 -2.42
N LYS A 835 -7.26 -27.76 -3.43
CA LYS A 835 -7.14 -28.13 -4.84
C LYS A 835 -5.81 -27.65 -5.38
N ALA A 836 -5.00 -28.55 -5.95
CA ALA A 836 -3.75 -28.22 -6.61
C ALA A 836 -3.93 -28.32 -8.12
N PHE A 837 -3.82 -27.18 -8.81
CA PHE A 837 -3.83 -27.08 -10.27
C PHE A 837 -2.39 -27.05 -10.76
N CYS A 838 -2.00 -28.04 -11.54
CA CYS A 838 -0.64 -28.27 -11.99
C CYS A 838 -0.57 -28.06 -13.51
N PHE A 839 0.13 -27.02 -13.95
CA PHE A 839 0.27 -26.61 -15.35
C PHE A 839 1.65 -27.03 -15.89
N GLU A 840 1.67 -28.07 -16.71
CA GLU A 840 2.91 -28.76 -17.11
C GLU A 840 3.84 -27.90 -17.97
N ARG A 841 3.33 -27.15 -18.94
CA ARG A 841 4.17 -26.35 -19.85
C ARG A 841 4.84 -25.14 -19.21
N GLU A 842 4.19 -24.54 -18.22
CA GLU A 842 4.71 -23.36 -17.52
C GLU A 842 5.43 -23.71 -16.21
N TYR A 843 5.48 -25.00 -15.86
CA TYR A 843 5.96 -25.48 -14.57
C TYR A 843 5.30 -24.74 -13.38
N LEU A 844 4.02 -24.42 -13.52
CA LEU A 844 3.26 -23.63 -12.56
C LEU A 844 2.37 -24.54 -11.72
N ILE A 845 2.43 -24.39 -10.40
CA ILE A 845 1.55 -25.08 -9.47
C ILE A 845 0.78 -24.03 -8.68
N ARG A 846 -0.55 -24.12 -8.75
CA ARG A 846 -1.47 -23.27 -8.00
C ARG A 846 -2.22 -24.11 -6.99
N VAL A 847 -2.10 -23.78 -5.72
CA VAL A 847 -2.82 -24.46 -4.63
C VAL A 847 -3.89 -23.53 -4.10
N VAL A 848 -5.15 -23.96 -4.15
CA VAL A 848 -6.32 -23.21 -3.72
C VAL A 848 -6.95 -23.89 -2.51
N ALA A 849 -7.10 -23.14 -1.42
CA ALA A 849 -7.75 -23.58 -0.20
C ALA A 849 -9.28 -23.61 -0.33
N ARG A 850 -9.95 -24.32 0.58
CA ARG A 850 -11.42 -24.49 0.58
C ARG A 850 -12.20 -23.17 0.52
N ARG A 851 -11.67 -22.08 1.08
CA ARG A 851 -12.28 -20.73 1.10
C ARG A 851 -11.69 -19.80 0.02
N GLY A 852 -11.12 -20.37 -1.04
CA GLY A 852 -10.58 -19.63 -2.17
C GLY A 852 -9.27 -18.87 -1.93
N ALA A 853 -8.64 -18.93 -0.76
CA ALA A 853 -7.27 -18.43 -0.63
C ALA A 853 -6.35 -19.26 -1.53
N ALA A 854 -5.44 -18.66 -2.29
CA ALA A 854 -4.54 -19.39 -3.19
C ALA A 854 -3.08 -19.01 -3.00
N CYS A 855 -2.21 -19.94 -3.36
CA CYS A 855 -0.77 -19.75 -3.52
C CYS A 855 -0.36 -20.24 -4.91
N GLU A 856 0.45 -19.45 -5.61
CA GLU A 856 1.00 -19.79 -6.92
C GLU A 856 2.51 -19.88 -6.84
N MET A 857 3.07 -20.97 -7.35
CA MET A 857 4.51 -21.19 -7.38
C MET A 857 4.93 -21.75 -8.74
N ARG A 858 5.93 -21.12 -9.37
CA ARG A 858 6.61 -21.65 -10.55
C ARG A 858 7.87 -22.39 -10.14
N VAL A 859 8.02 -23.61 -10.60
CA VAL A 859 9.18 -24.45 -10.32
C VAL A 859 10.16 -24.43 -11.48
N GLN A 860 11.42 -24.79 -11.22
CA GLN A 860 12.51 -24.48 -12.16
C GLN A 860 12.47 -25.27 -13.48
N ASN A 861 12.08 -26.54 -13.44
CA ASN A 861 12.14 -27.44 -14.60
C ASN A 861 11.14 -28.60 -14.49
N GLN A 862 10.97 -29.35 -15.58
CA GLN A 862 10.04 -30.49 -15.66
C GLN A 862 10.31 -31.57 -14.60
N GLU A 863 11.58 -31.85 -14.28
CA GLU A 863 11.94 -32.88 -13.29
C GLU A 863 11.48 -32.45 -11.89
N SER A 864 11.75 -31.20 -11.52
CA SER A 864 11.26 -30.57 -10.29
C SER A 864 9.73 -30.57 -10.25
N PHE A 865 9.07 -30.19 -11.34
CA PHE A 865 7.62 -30.19 -11.46
C PHE A 865 7.02 -31.58 -11.20
N ASN A 866 7.55 -32.62 -11.87
CA ASN A 866 7.06 -33.98 -11.69
C ASN A 866 7.21 -34.44 -10.23
N ARG A 867 8.34 -34.13 -9.58
CA ARG A 867 8.54 -34.43 -8.15
C ARG A 867 7.53 -33.72 -7.25
N TRP A 868 7.26 -32.44 -7.49
CA TRP A 868 6.25 -31.70 -6.74
C TRP A 868 4.86 -32.35 -6.87
N VAL A 869 4.44 -32.67 -8.09
CA VAL A 869 3.15 -33.31 -8.36
C VAL A 869 3.07 -34.69 -7.70
N GLU A 870 4.11 -35.51 -7.78
CA GLU A 870 4.17 -36.81 -7.11
C GLU A 870 4.03 -36.71 -5.59
N VAL A 871 4.59 -35.65 -4.98
CA VAL A 871 4.46 -35.42 -3.53
C VAL A 871 3.06 -34.96 -3.17
N PHE A 872 2.45 -34.06 -3.95
CA PHE A 872 1.05 -33.69 -3.77
C PHE A 872 0.12 -34.90 -3.88
N GLU A 873 0.35 -35.82 -4.83
CA GLU A 873 -0.48 -37.03 -5.04
C GLU A 873 -0.48 -37.97 -3.84
N ARG A 874 0.57 -37.91 -3.02
CA ARG A 874 0.69 -38.71 -1.79
C ARG A 874 -0.07 -38.10 -0.61
N ILE A 875 -0.54 -36.85 -0.70
CA ILE A 875 -1.24 -36.15 0.37
C ILE A 875 -2.76 -36.32 0.18
N PRO A 876 -3.47 -37.14 1.00
CA PRO A 876 -4.87 -37.47 0.75
C PRO A 876 -5.85 -36.29 0.83
N SER A 877 -5.44 -35.18 1.45
CA SER A 877 -6.26 -33.98 1.58
C SER A 877 -6.16 -33.01 0.40
N VAL A 878 -5.29 -33.29 -0.58
CA VAL A 878 -5.10 -32.45 -1.77
C VAL A 878 -5.75 -33.14 -2.99
N GLU A 879 -6.67 -32.45 -3.63
CA GLU A 879 -7.25 -32.86 -4.90
C GLU A 879 -6.42 -32.26 -6.05
N ILE A 880 -5.98 -33.06 -7.01
CA ILE A 880 -5.02 -32.63 -8.04
C ILE A 880 -5.67 -32.57 -9.41
N PHE A 881 -5.44 -31.46 -10.10
CA PHE A 881 -5.90 -31.20 -11.45
C PHE A 881 -4.68 -30.94 -12.33
N ARG A 882 -4.38 -31.87 -13.25
CA ARG A 882 -3.29 -31.71 -14.21
C ARG A 882 -3.80 -31.07 -15.49
N HIS A 883 -3.13 -30.00 -15.90
CA HIS A 883 -3.43 -29.24 -17.11
C HIS A 883 -2.18 -29.14 -17.98
N GLU A 884 -2.34 -29.32 -19.30
CA GLU A 884 -1.24 -29.12 -20.26
C GLU A 884 -0.93 -27.63 -20.50
N ASP A 885 -1.89 -26.73 -20.25
CA ASP A 885 -1.81 -25.29 -20.50
C ASP A 885 -2.62 -24.52 -19.43
N LEU A 886 -2.28 -23.23 -19.20
CA LEU A 886 -2.91 -22.33 -18.22
C LEU A 886 -4.38 -21.94 -18.51
N LEU A 887 -5.13 -22.72 -19.29
CA LEU A 887 -6.48 -22.35 -19.71
C LEU A 887 -7.48 -23.47 -19.45
N GLU A 888 -8.29 -23.27 -18.41
CA GLU A 888 -9.73 -23.51 -18.57
C GLU A 888 -10.17 -22.74 -19.83
N ASN A 889 -10.57 -23.48 -20.88
CA ASN A 889 -10.99 -23.03 -22.23
C ASN A 889 -9.97 -23.02 -23.38
N SER A 890 -9.00 -23.94 -23.42
CA SER A 890 -8.27 -24.24 -24.67
C SER A 890 -8.51 -25.68 -25.18
N PRO A 891 -9.13 -25.87 -26.36
CA PRO A 891 -9.18 -27.18 -27.01
C PRO A 891 -7.85 -27.52 -27.70
N LYS A 892 -7.47 -28.80 -27.55
CA LYS A 892 -6.30 -29.56 -28.07
C LYS A 892 -5.49 -28.92 -29.21
N ALA A 893 -4.19 -28.71 -28.96
CA ALA A 893 -3.20 -28.33 -29.97
C ALA A 893 -2.81 -29.50 -30.90
N ALA A 894 -2.59 -29.18 -32.18
CA ALA A 894 -2.03 -30.08 -33.19
C ALA A 894 -0.50 -30.22 -33.03
N LYS A 895 0.06 -31.31 -33.56
CA LYS A 895 1.46 -31.76 -33.39
C LYS A 895 2.51 -30.74 -33.87
N SER A 896 3.58 -30.61 -33.06
CA SER A 896 4.94 -30.10 -33.35
C SER A 896 5.08 -29.02 -34.45
N GLY A 897 5.18 -27.76 -34.05
CA GLY A 897 5.22 -26.61 -34.94
C GLY A 897 6.58 -26.28 -35.54
N GLU A 898 6.49 -25.64 -36.70
CA GLU A 898 7.56 -25.06 -37.50
C GLU A 898 8.37 -24.00 -36.72
N TRP A 899 9.68 -23.96 -36.95
CA TRP A 899 10.48 -22.82 -36.51
C TRP A 899 10.39 -21.69 -37.56
N LEU A 900 10.11 -20.47 -37.10
CA LEU A 900 10.01 -19.26 -37.91
C LEU A 900 11.04 -18.25 -37.44
N GLN A 901 11.89 -17.78 -38.34
CA GLN A 901 12.82 -16.68 -38.08
C GLN A 901 12.52 -15.52 -39.02
N THR A 902 12.23 -14.34 -38.47
CA THR A 902 11.91 -13.14 -39.25
C THR A 902 12.97 -12.07 -39.08
N LYS A 903 13.35 -11.38 -40.15
CA LYS A 903 14.27 -10.24 -40.13
C LYS A 903 13.71 -9.09 -40.96
N ILE A 904 13.63 -7.89 -40.40
CA ILE A 904 13.25 -6.70 -41.17
C ILE A 904 14.52 -6.11 -41.77
N GLU A 905 14.67 -6.19 -43.09
CA GLU A 905 15.88 -5.71 -43.79
C GLU A 905 15.85 -4.19 -44.03
N GLY A 906 14.66 -3.60 -44.08
CA GLY A 906 14.49 -2.17 -44.32
C GLY A 906 13.06 -1.80 -44.66
N HIS A 907 12.90 -0.70 -45.39
CA HIS A 907 11.61 -0.17 -45.79
C HIS A 907 11.65 0.34 -47.23
N GLN A 908 10.49 0.34 -47.89
CA GLN A 908 10.26 0.90 -49.22
C GLN A 908 9.05 1.83 -49.17
N ILE A 909 9.10 2.93 -49.92
CA ILE A 909 7.94 3.80 -50.11
C ILE A 909 7.18 3.30 -51.33
N LYS A 910 5.88 3.08 -51.19
CA LYS A 910 4.98 2.57 -52.23
C LYS A 910 3.72 3.42 -52.31
N LEU A 911 3.02 3.33 -53.43
CA LEU A 911 1.71 3.94 -53.62
C LEU A 911 0.62 2.89 -53.38
N ASP A 912 -0.46 3.27 -52.68
CA ASP A 912 -1.66 2.45 -52.54
C ASP A 912 -2.63 2.62 -53.73
N GLU A 913 -3.78 1.95 -53.69
CA GLU A 913 -4.79 1.99 -54.76
C GLU A 913 -5.40 3.39 -54.98
N ASN A 914 -5.17 4.34 -54.06
CA ASN A 914 -5.62 5.73 -54.14
C ASN A 914 -4.46 6.70 -54.41
N ASP A 915 -3.34 6.19 -54.93
CA ASP A 915 -2.09 6.95 -55.17
C ASP A 915 -1.52 7.64 -53.91
N GLN A 916 -1.78 7.11 -52.70
CA GLN A 916 -1.17 7.61 -51.47
C GLN A 916 0.13 6.87 -51.14
N GLU A 917 1.18 7.64 -50.83
CA GLU A 917 2.46 7.09 -50.40
C GLU A 917 2.35 6.46 -49.00
N TYR A 918 2.81 5.21 -48.88
CA TYR A 918 2.94 4.50 -47.62
C TYR A 918 4.26 3.77 -47.52
N VAL A 919 4.69 3.50 -46.29
CA VAL A 919 5.92 2.78 -45.99
C VAL A 919 5.62 1.30 -45.81
N ALA A 920 6.22 0.47 -46.66
CA ALA A 920 6.21 -0.98 -46.58
C ALA A 920 7.52 -1.48 -45.98
N PHE A 921 7.46 -2.17 -44.84
CA PHE A 921 8.63 -2.80 -44.22
C PHE A 921 8.89 -4.15 -44.90
N VAL A 922 10.14 -4.39 -45.28
CA VAL A 922 10.57 -5.61 -45.99
C VAL A 922 11.01 -6.63 -44.96
N ILE A 923 10.23 -7.71 -44.84
CA ILE A 923 10.41 -8.78 -43.85
C ILE A 923 10.92 -10.02 -44.60
N GLN A 924 12.15 -10.43 -44.30
CA GLN A 924 12.67 -11.73 -44.69
C GLN A 924 12.20 -12.78 -43.67
N VAL A 925 11.61 -13.88 -44.15
CA VAL A 925 11.05 -14.95 -43.32
C VAL A 925 11.73 -16.26 -43.70
N ALA A 926 12.41 -16.90 -42.75
CA ALA A 926 12.95 -18.24 -42.90
C ALA A 926 12.07 -19.24 -42.13
N SER A 927 11.57 -20.25 -42.83
CA SER A 927 10.76 -21.35 -42.27
C SER A 927 11.41 -22.69 -42.57
N SER A 928 11.31 -23.66 -41.64
CA SER A 928 11.67 -25.06 -41.87
C SER A 928 10.99 -25.68 -43.09
N ALA A 929 9.75 -25.27 -43.41
CA ALA A 929 8.90 -25.93 -44.39
C ALA A 929 8.89 -25.21 -45.76
N ALA A 930 8.98 -23.88 -45.76
CA ALA A 930 8.82 -23.06 -46.96
C ALA A 930 10.14 -22.41 -47.47
N GLY A 931 11.26 -22.61 -46.77
CA GLY A 931 12.52 -21.94 -47.09
C GLY A 931 12.50 -20.45 -46.73
N THR A 932 13.28 -19.63 -47.44
CA THR A 932 13.36 -18.18 -47.21
C THR A 932 12.46 -17.43 -48.17
N SER A 933 11.51 -16.64 -47.65
CA SER A 933 10.60 -15.77 -48.41
C SER A 933 10.74 -14.30 -47.98
N ILE A 934 10.23 -13.39 -48.78
CA ILE A 934 10.21 -11.95 -48.48
C ILE A 934 8.77 -11.46 -48.56
N VAL A 935 8.30 -10.86 -47.46
CA VAL A 935 6.95 -10.30 -47.34
C VAL A 935 7.06 -8.82 -47.02
N GLN A 936 6.09 -8.04 -47.50
CA GLN A 936 6.06 -6.60 -47.28
C GLN A 936 4.79 -6.23 -46.53
N ARG A 937 4.96 -5.47 -45.43
CA ARG A 937 3.84 -5.07 -44.56
C ARG A 937 3.91 -3.59 -44.21
N ARG A 938 2.78 -2.91 -44.27
CA ARG A 938 2.63 -1.55 -43.75
C ARG A 938 2.32 -1.58 -42.26
N TYR A 939 2.62 -0.50 -41.55
CA TYR A 939 2.44 -0.43 -40.09
C TYR A 939 1.02 -0.77 -39.62
N SER A 940 -0.02 -0.38 -40.36
CA SER A 940 -1.41 -0.70 -40.00
C SER A 940 -1.73 -2.20 -40.05
N GLU A 941 -0.98 -2.99 -40.80
CA GLU A 941 -1.11 -4.45 -40.81
C GLU A 941 -0.46 -5.08 -39.58
N PHE A 942 0.65 -4.52 -39.08
CA PHE A 942 1.21 -4.89 -37.78
C PHE A 942 0.23 -4.54 -36.64
N ALA A 943 -0.45 -3.40 -36.73
CA ALA A 943 -1.50 -3.02 -35.78
C ALA A 943 -2.71 -3.96 -35.83
N LYS A 944 -3.11 -4.39 -37.03
CA LYS A 944 -4.17 -5.40 -37.21
C LYS A 944 -3.77 -6.74 -36.60
N LEU A 945 -2.56 -7.23 -36.89
CA LEU A 945 -2.01 -8.44 -36.27
C LEU A 945 -2.01 -8.31 -34.75
N HIS A 946 -1.47 -7.22 -34.21
CA HIS A 946 -1.42 -6.97 -32.76
C HIS A 946 -2.80 -7.05 -32.11
N ARG A 947 -3.81 -6.40 -32.70
CA ARG A 947 -5.20 -6.44 -32.21
C ARG A 947 -5.80 -7.84 -32.29
N GLN A 948 -5.51 -8.62 -33.34
CA GLN A 948 -5.99 -9.99 -33.47
C GLN A 948 -5.34 -10.91 -32.43
N LEU A 949 -4.04 -10.75 -32.18
CA LEU A 949 -3.32 -11.51 -31.17
C LEU A 949 -3.80 -11.16 -29.75
N ARG A 950 -4.06 -9.87 -29.43
CA ARG A 950 -4.60 -9.45 -28.12
C ARG A 950 -5.97 -10.03 -27.78
N LYS A 951 -6.75 -10.49 -28.77
CA LYS A 951 -8.00 -11.22 -28.51
C LYS A 951 -7.77 -12.66 -28.04
N MET A 952 -6.55 -13.17 -28.19
CA MET A 952 -6.23 -14.60 -28.05
C MET A 952 -5.20 -14.88 -26.96
N PHE A 953 -4.44 -13.89 -26.53
CA PHE A 953 -3.48 -13.97 -25.43
C PHE A 953 -3.82 -12.92 -24.38
N GLN A 954 -3.47 -13.20 -23.12
CA GLN A 954 -3.53 -12.19 -22.06
C GLN A 954 -2.59 -11.02 -22.39
N HIS A 955 -2.91 -9.81 -21.94
CA HIS A 955 -2.21 -8.59 -22.37
C HIS A 955 -0.68 -8.66 -22.16
N GLU A 956 -0.25 -9.29 -21.06
CA GLU A 956 1.14 -9.55 -20.63
C GLU A 956 1.93 -10.47 -21.57
N GLN A 957 1.22 -11.32 -22.32
CA GLN A 957 1.80 -12.34 -23.19
C GLN A 957 2.07 -11.82 -24.61
N ILE A 958 1.95 -10.52 -24.92
CA ILE A 958 2.27 -9.98 -26.26
C ILE A 958 3.15 -8.74 -26.08
N PRO A 959 4.24 -8.60 -26.84
CA PRO A 959 5.13 -7.44 -26.71
C PRO A 959 4.39 -6.19 -27.21
N ALA A 960 4.63 -5.03 -26.59
CA ALA A 960 4.01 -3.78 -27.05
C ALA A 960 4.37 -3.47 -28.51
N LEU A 961 3.38 -3.04 -29.29
CA LEU A 961 3.62 -2.62 -30.67
C LEU A 961 4.28 -1.22 -30.65
N PRO A 962 5.43 -1.01 -31.32
CA PRO A 962 6.11 0.28 -31.33
C PRO A 962 5.22 1.38 -31.91
N GLY A 963 4.98 2.49 -31.19
CA GLY A 963 4.09 3.59 -31.59
C GLY A 963 4.51 4.34 -32.86
N THR A 964 3.56 4.96 -33.59
CA THR A 964 3.81 5.66 -34.87
C THR A 964 3.69 7.18 -34.75
N ARG A 965 4.57 7.93 -35.42
CA ARG A 965 4.50 9.39 -35.54
C ARG A 965 3.54 9.80 -36.65
N MET A 966 2.95 11.00 -36.54
CA MET A 966 2.03 11.58 -37.53
C MET A 966 2.74 12.40 -38.63
N TRP A 967 3.86 13.05 -38.28
CA TRP A 967 4.66 13.93 -39.15
C TRP A 967 6.04 13.33 -39.44
N ASN A 968 6.67 13.73 -40.55
CA ASN A 968 7.97 13.21 -40.98
C ASN A 968 8.04 11.67 -41.02
N LYS A 969 6.91 11.01 -41.34
CA LYS A 969 6.80 9.54 -41.43
C LYS A 969 7.76 8.92 -42.45
N PHE A 970 8.24 9.71 -43.40
CA PHE A 970 9.20 9.31 -44.43
C PHE A 970 10.66 9.65 -44.08
N GLU A 971 10.92 10.17 -42.88
CA GLU A 971 12.27 10.52 -42.46
C GLU A 971 13.15 9.25 -42.33
N PRO A 972 14.32 9.19 -42.99
CA PRO A 972 15.13 7.97 -43.05
C PRO A 972 15.62 7.46 -41.69
N THR A 973 15.92 8.36 -40.75
CA THR A 973 16.38 8.06 -39.37
C THR A 973 15.24 7.44 -38.54
N TYR A 974 14.06 8.06 -38.58
CA TYR A 974 12.85 7.54 -37.95
C TYR A 974 12.48 6.16 -38.50
N LEU A 975 12.50 5.98 -39.82
CA LEU A 975 12.15 4.70 -40.44
C LEU A 975 13.15 3.58 -40.12
N LYS A 976 14.43 3.90 -39.93
CA LYS A 976 15.43 2.93 -39.43
C LYS A 976 15.14 2.51 -37.99
N GLN A 977 14.90 3.46 -37.08
CA GLN A 977 14.54 3.15 -35.69
C GLN A 977 13.24 2.35 -35.59
N LYS A 978 12.24 2.74 -36.40
CA LYS A 978 10.95 2.06 -36.49
C LYS A 978 11.08 0.62 -36.99
N ALA A 979 11.94 0.38 -37.99
CA ALA A 979 12.22 -0.96 -38.49
C ALA A 979 12.87 -1.85 -37.40
N ILE A 980 13.79 -1.31 -36.60
CA ILE A 980 14.39 -2.03 -35.46
C ILE A 980 13.33 -2.38 -34.41
N GLY A 981 12.47 -1.43 -34.03
CA GLY A 981 11.39 -1.68 -33.08
C GLY A 981 10.40 -2.73 -33.57
N LEU A 982 9.98 -2.64 -34.84
CA LEU A 982 9.06 -3.63 -35.44
C LEU A 982 9.71 -5.00 -35.57
N HIS A 983 11.03 -5.05 -35.80
CA HIS A 983 11.78 -6.31 -35.82
C HIS A 983 11.80 -6.99 -34.46
N GLY A 984 12.08 -6.23 -33.39
CA GLY A 984 12.01 -6.73 -32.00
C GLY A 984 10.62 -7.24 -31.64
N TYR A 985 9.58 -6.46 -31.96
CA TYR A 985 8.18 -6.85 -31.79
C TYR A 985 7.86 -8.16 -32.51
N LEU A 986 8.18 -8.27 -33.80
CA LEU A 986 7.84 -9.44 -34.62
C LEU A 986 8.58 -10.70 -34.16
N ASN A 987 9.83 -10.57 -33.73
CA ASN A 987 10.62 -11.70 -33.21
C ASN A 987 9.96 -12.30 -31.96
N GLU A 988 9.54 -11.44 -31.04
CA GLU A 988 8.84 -11.87 -29.82
C GLU A 988 7.43 -12.43 -30.13
N VAL A 989 6.70 -11.84 -31.08
CA VAL A 989 5.42 -12.39 -31.56
C VAL A 989 5.61 -13.78 -32.17
N CYS A 990 6.66 -14.01 -32.96
CA CYS A 990 6.94 -15.31 -33.57
C CYS A 990 7.20 -16.39 -32.52
N LYS A 991 7.98 -16.08 -31.47
CA LYS A 991 8.22 -16.99 -30.35
C LYS A 991 6.93 -17.35 -29.62
N ARG A 992 6.09 -16.35 -29.34
CA ARG A 992 4.87 -16.53 -28.54
C ARG A 992 3.72 -17.15 -29.31
N CYS A 993 3.65 -16.95 -30.63
CA CYS A 993 2.63 -17.59 -31.46
C CYS A 993 3.01 -19.03 -31.85
N ALA A 994 4.28 -19.43 -31.71
CA ALA A 994 4.73 -20.78 -32.05
C ALA A 994 3.93 -21.83 -31.25
N ASN A 995 3.36 -22.82 -31.94
CA ASN A 995 2.55 -23.90 -31.34
C ASN A 995 1.26 -23.45 -30.64
N THR A 996 0.71 -22.28 -30.98
CA THR A 996 -0.53 -21.75 -30.37
C THR A 996 -1.67 -21.62 -31.38
N ARG A 997 -2.92 -21.41 -30.91
CA ARG A 997 -4.08 -21.08 -31.76
C ARG A 997 -3.90 -19.80 -32.61
N ALA A 998 -2.94 -18.95 -32.25
CA ALA A 998 -2.63 -17.72 -32.97
C ALA A 998 -1.62 -17.92 -34.11
N GLN A 999 -1.00 -19.10 -34.19
CA GLN A 999 -0.04 -19.44 -35.26
C GLN A 999 -0.62 -19.24 -36.67
N PRO A 1000 -1.88 -19.62 -36.99
CA PRO A 1000 -2.46 -19.37 -38.30
C PRO A 1000 -2.55 -17.88 -38.67
N ILE A 1001 -2.84 -17.01 -37.69
CA ILE A 1001 -2.93 -15.56 -37.89
C ILE A 1001 -1.53 -14.98 -38.19
N LEU A 1002 -0.52 -15.45 -37.47
CA LEU A 1002 0.86 -15.10 -37.75
C LEU A 1002 1.31 -15.62 -39.14
N LEU A 1003 0.97 -16.85 -39.49
CA LEU A 1003 1.29 -17.43 -40.80
C LEU A 1003 0.58 -16.70 -41.95
N GLU A 1004 -0.67 -16.25 -41.75
CA GLU A 1004 -1.40 -15.39 -42.69
C GLU A 1004 -0.69 -14.03 -42.84
N PHE A 1005 -0.30 -13.41 -41.73
CA PHE A 1005 0.46 -12.16 -41.75
C PHE A 1005 1.80 -12.32 -42.48
N LEU A 1006 2.47 -13.47 -42.35
CA LEU A 1006 3.73 -13.79 -43.01
C LEU A 1006 3.56 -14.45 -44.40
N GLU A 1007 2.34 -14.53 -44.94
CA GLU A 1007 2.04 -15.17 -46.26
C GLU A 1007 2.54 -16.61 -46.40
N LEU A 1008 2.64 -17.34 -45.29
CA LEU A 1008 3.07 -18.73 -45.22
C LEU A 1008 1.90 -19.72 -45.14
N ALA A 1009 0.66 -19.24 -44.97
CA ALA A 1009 -0.53 -20.07 -44.96
C ALA A 1009 -1.01 -20.41 -46.40
N PRO A 1010 -1.50 -21.63 -46.68
CA PRO A 1010 -2.20 -21.91 -47.93
C PRO A 1010 -3.48 -21.05 -48.00
N PRO A 1011 -3.90 -20.57 -49.19
CA PRO A 1011 -5.05 -19.70 -49.32
C PRO A 1011 -6.30 -20.40 -48.75
N THR A 1012 -6.90 -19.80 -47.72
CA THR A 1012 -8.18 -20.22 -47.18
C THR A 1012 -9.25 -20.09 -48.27
N PRO A 1013 -10.14 -21.08 -48.46
CA PRO A 1013 -11.20 -20.99 -49.44
C PRO A 1013 -12.10 -19.81 -49.07
N SER A 1014 -12.23 -18.87 -50.01
CA SER A 1014 -13.01 -17.65 -49.82
C SER A 1014 -14.42 -17.96 -49.30
N GLU A 1015 -14.78 -17.30 -48.19
CA GLU A 1015 -16.17 -17.16 -47.80
C GLU A 1015 -16.90 -16.52 -48.98
N LYS A 1016 -17.79 -17.31 -49.60
CA LYS A 1016 -18.68 -16.83 -50.64
C LYS A 1016 -19.47 -15.66 -50.07
N GLU A 1017 -19.28 -14.48 -50.67
CA GLU A 1017 -20.15 -13.33 -50.46
C GLU A 1017 -21.62 -13.78 -50.56
N PRO A 1018 -22.50 -13.36 -49.63
CA PRO A 1018 -23.92 -13.59 -49.79
C PRO A 1018 -24.40 -12.80 -51.00
N LYS A 1019 -24.88 -13.53 -52.02
CA LYS A 1019 -25.54 -12.98 -53.20
C LYS A 1019 -26.59 -11.94 -52.78
N LYS A 1020 -26.35 -10.68 -53.14
CA LYS A 1020 -27.40 -9.64 -53.16
C LYS A 1020 -28.55 -10.12 -54.04
N SER A 1021 -29.73 -10.22 -53.45
CA SER A 1021 -31.00 -10.38 -54.15
C SER A 1021 -31.20 -9.22 -55.14
N PRO A 1022 -31.69 -9.46 -56.36
CA PRO A 1022 -31.86 -8.42 -57.36
C PRO A 1022 -33.03 -7.52 -56.96
N LYS A 1023 -32.77 -6.23 -56.73
CA LYS A 1023 -33.80 -5.20 -56.82
C LYS A 1023 -33.76 -4.65 -58.24
N GLU A 1024 -34.91 -4.76 -58.88
CA GLU A 1024 -35.20 -4.33 -60.24
C GLU A 1024 -34.82 -2.86 -60.47
N GLU A 1025 -34.08 -2.65 -61.54
CA GLU A 1025 -33.94 -1.39 -62.24
C GLU A 1025 -35.26 -1.09 -63.00
N LYS A 1026 -35.86 0.07 -62.73
CA LYS A 1026 -36.56 0.89 -63.74
C LYS A 1026 -36.35 2.36 -63.36
N THR A 1027 -35.36 3.03 -63.97
CA THR A 1027 -35.49 3.90 -65.16
C THR A 1027 -36.50 5.02 -64.96
N ASP A 1028 -36.05 6.26 -64.82
CA ASP A 1028 -35.94 7.22 -65.95
C ASP A 1028 -35.67 8.64 -65.42
N LYS A 1029 -34.71 9.33 -66.08
CA LYS A 1029 -34.65 10.79 -66.35
C LYS A 1029 -34.63 11.73 -65.12
N ASN A 1030 -33.64 12.60 -64.92
CA ASN A 1030 -32.97 13.52 -65.83
C ASN A 1030 -31.69 14.04 -65.17
#